data_AF-A0A8E2UEF4-F1
#
_entry.id   AF-A0A8E2UEF4-F1
#
_cell.length_a   1.000
_cell.length_b   1.000
_cell.length_c   1.000
_cell.angle_alpha   90.00
_cell.angle_beta   90.00
_cell.angle_gamma   90.00
#
_symmetry.space_group_name_H-M   'P 1'
#
loop_
_entity.id
_entity.type
_entity.pdbx_description
1 polymer ?
#
loop_
_entity_poly.entity_id
_entity_poly.type
_entity_poly.pdbx_seq_one_letter_code
_entity_poly.pdbx_strand_id
1 'polypeptide(L)'
;MKKLLLILGAAGLTASTSAIVVSCKTSVIRWDKIKFSDENIYKNLIIKLKQGGIITKSQADEFFAISDSERTTDIVKLINKSITDYEYEANYNKQNDIFKIKQDETTSSDNILDNLSSTIIYNTYTSKLIKNSNGYDEEFAKNRSLNPNKIVKNDEDYKYAIYYKESSEENSGNEWLRWQFQGEFGQNESHQTPSLTLLTNNDNETNKNFIIVGSKKIQGVETTSLDQLPKVALGEEIPENTDTFKIDAEFSGFDILKYRFQNYITSEIKTTLYDQLIGMAYLNESIISTNWTNLNYVNTNARLNTSNKLVNSFQNRLNESQESNIKMIWSIQHKDTDENIAKWIARIKQEIGDTTENGNIRLQNYSLPDLKELIEKGPEGTENVSDWNIVEEGYDNFFGIKGYNGIVRNTESSVEAITSQELKISSDAQTAAKSITSPTILINNGAGFKVGEAGAKEIVLVLPLYLNDIYSGHGINITSETSTESDSSNFNEIVLPLNTWLSLSDKVINNSLITKVENVGGTEIVQDNSNNYYVKLAGEEAGKIKVNNIEVQVTPTSDISTLGVNDTIDKKASVFTNKFSSDDQSKFNEGDKIIYQVNLSRTIDPLANYRLMRDWELNANQSTYVRGLSASSKQSLLDQVSNGLISKDSEYVEEAKTVLYTKYISDGDKVLYQGLYDQISKYIKDDEDETSD
;
A
#
# COMPACT_ATOMS: atom_id res chain seq x y z
N MET A 1 -10.35 -18.81 -21.58
CA MET A 1 -10.20 -18.68 -23.06
C MET A 1 -11.49 -18.73 -23.87
N LYS A 2 -12.37 -19.75 -23.75
CA LYS A 2 -13.52 -19.94 -24.67
C LYS A 2 -14.40 -18.69 -24.88
N LYS A 3 -14.62 -17.84 -23.86
CA LYS A 3 -15.49 -16.65 -23.97
C LYS A 3 -14.84 -15.42 -24.63
N LEU A 4 -13.54 -15.15 -24.42
CA LEU A 4 -12.83 -14.07 -25.13
C LEU A 4 -12.67 -14.43 -26.62
N LEU A 5 -12.35 -15.70 -26.89
CA LEU A 5 -12.23 -16.24 -28.24
C LEU A 5 -13.59 -16.33 -28.96
N LEU A 6 -14.70 -16.52 -28.23
CA LEU A 6 -16.07 -16.45 -28.77
C LEU A 6 -16.50 -15.00 -29.06
N ILE A 7 -16.11 -14.03 -28.23
CA ILE A 7 -16.43 -12.60 -28.44
C ILE A 7 -15.60 -12.02 -29.59
N LEU A 8 -14.33 -12.41 -29.73
CA LEU A 8 -13.48 -12.03 -30.86
C LEU A 8 -13.82 -12.81 -32.14
N GLY A 9 -14.35 -14.03 -32.00
CA GLY A 9 -14.86 -14.83 -33.11
C GLY A 9 -16.19 -14.34 -33.71
N ALA A 10 -16.92 -13.46 -33.01
CA ALA A 10 -18.17 -12.89 -33.51
C ALA A 10 -17.95 -11.65 -34.43
N ALA A 11 -16.78 -11.02 -34.37
CA ALA A 11 -16.41 -9.90 -35.25
C ALA A 11 -15.64 -10.33 -36.52
N GLY A 12 -15.25 -11.60 -36.62
CA GLY A 12 -14.45 -12.15 -37.72
C GLY A 12 -15.04 -13.42 -38.31
N LEU A 13 -16.30 -13.38 -38.77
CA LEU A 13 -16.82 -14.45 -39.61
C LEU A 13 -16.38 -14.22 -41.06
N THR A 14 -15.23 -14.77 -41.44
CA THR A 14 -15.05 -15.63 -42.64
C THR A 14 -13.63 -16.21 -42.76
N ALA A 15 -13.58 -17.55 -42.83
CA ALA A 15 -12.50 -18.43 -43.32
C ALA A 15 -11.16 -18.45 -42.52
N SER A 16 -10.51 -19.59 -42.24
CA SER A 16 -10.72 -21.00 -42.58
C SER A 16 -10.02 -21.87 -41.55
N THR A 17 -10.53 -23.08 -41.33
CA THR A 17 -9.96 -24.10 -40.45
C THR A 17 -8.66 -24.68 -41.03
N SER A 18 -7.56 -24.60 -40.28
CA SER A 18 -6.47 -25.58 -40.38
C SER A 18 -6.03 -25.95 -38.98
N ALA A 19 -6.13 -27.24 -38.68
CA ALA A 19 -5.66 -27.85 -37.44
C ALA A 19 -4.13 -27.92 -37.47
N ILE A 20 -3.49 -27.51 -36.38
CA ILE A 20 -2.13 -27.95 -36.06
C ILE A 20 -2.21 -28.68 -34.73
N VAL A 21 -1.78 -29.92 -34.77
CA VAL A 21 -1.57 -30.81 -33.63
C VAL A 21 -0.17 -30.51 -33.13
N VAL A 22 0.00 -30.06 -31.89
CA VAL A 22 1.31 -29.94 -31.26
C VAL A 22 1.36 -30.72 -29.94
N SER A 23 2.49 -31.38 -29.80
CA SER A 23 2.91 -32.36 -28.81
C SER A 23 3.05 -31.75 -27.41
N CYS A 24 2.47 -32.43 -26.41
CA CYS A 24 2.61 -32.11 -25.00
C CYS A 24 4.03 -32.38 -24.49
N LYS A 25 4.76 -31.36 -24.01
CA LYS A 25 5.80 -31.56 -22.97
C LYS A 25 5.89 -30.49 -21.88
N THR A 26 5.21 -29.36 -21.96
CA THR A 26 4.99 -28.44 -20.83
C THR A 26 3.53 -28.48 -20.38
N SER A 27 3.30 -28.59 -19.07
CA SER A 27 1.95 -28.55 -18.50
C SER A 27 1.45 -27.11 -18.51
N VAL A 28 0.74 -26.73 -19.57
CA VAL A 28 0.08 -25.42 -19.68
C VAL A 28 -1.04 -25.33 -18.64
N ILE A 29 -1.00 -24.30 -17.79
CA ILE A 29 -2.06 -24.05 -16.80
C ILE A 29 -3.21 -23.33 -17.53
N ARG A 30 -4.39 -23.95 -17.60
CA ARG A 30 -5.56 -23.39 -18.30
C ARG A 30 -6.57 -22.80 -17.32
N TRP A 31 -7.10 -21.62 -17.64
CA TRP A 31 -8.15 -20.97 -16.85
C TRP A 31 -9.55 -21.43 -17.22
N ASP A 32 -10.36 -21.76 -16.21
CA ASP A 32 -11.74 -22.21 -16.40
C ASP A 32 -12.70 -21.08 -16.83
N LYS A 33 -12.49 -19.84 -16.38
CA LYS A 33 -13.31 -18.65 -16.71
C LYS A 33 -12.46 -17.37 -16.68
N ILE A 34 -12.72 -16.42 -17.58
CA ILE A 34 -12.16 -15.06 -17.43
C ILE A 34 -13.09 -14.30 -16.49
N LYS A 35 -12.57 -13.85 -15.35
CA LYS A 35 -13.28 -12.96 -14.43
C LYS A 35 -13.08 -11.53 -14.91
N PHE A 36 -14.08 -10.96 -15.57
CA PHE A 36 -14.12 -9.52 -15.84
C PHE A 36 -14.67 -8.81 -14.60
N SER A 37 -13.87 -8.68 -13.54
CA SER A 37 -14.31 -8.00 -12.31
C SER A 37 -14.45 -6.48 -12.51
N ASP A 38 -13.68 -5.88 -13.42
CA ASP A 38 -13.85 -4.49 -13.81
C ASP A 38 -15.06 -4.34 -14.73
N GLU A 39 -16.20 -4.08 -14.10
CA GLU A 39 -17.46 -3.82 -14.77
C GLU A 39 -17.37 -2.62 -15.71
N ASN A 40 -16.40 -1.70 -15.60
CA ASN A 40 -16.26 -0.51 -16.45
C ASN A 40 -15.39 -0.74 -17.68
N ILE A 41 -14.34 -1.59 -17.63
CA ILE A 41 -13.68 -2.04 -18.88
C ILE A 41 -14.59 -3.02 -19.59
N TYR A 42 -15.23 -3.92 -18.85
CA TYR A 42 -16.23 -4.80 -19.42
C TYR A 42 -17.44 -4.01 -19.90
N LYS A 43 -17.95 -2.98 -19.21
CA LYS A 43 -19.00 -2.06 -19.71
C LYS A 43 -18.47 -1.11 -20.75
N ASN A 44 -17.21 -0.75 -20.84
CA ASN A 44 -16.73 0.02 -22.00
C ASN A 44 -16.71 -0.90 -23.21
N LEU A 45 -16.13 -2.09 -23.10
CA LEU A 45 -16.17 -3.14 -24.12
C LEU A 45 -17.63 -3.52 -24.45
N ILE A 46 -18.49 -3.69 -23.45
CA ILE A 46 -19.89 -4.11 -23.57
C ILE A 46 -20.81 -2.97 -23.93
N ILE A 47 -20.62 -1.71 -23.53
CA ILE A 47 -21.40 -0.55 -24.04
C ILE A 47 -20.99 -0.34 -25.50
N LYS A 48 -19.70 -0.51 -25.83
CA LYS A 48 -19.19 -0.62 -27.20
C LYS A 48 -19.76 -1.85 -27.96
N LEU A 49 -20.21 -2.93 -27.29
CA LEU A 49 -20.82 -4.15 -27.91
C LEU A 49 -22.37 -4.29 -27.78
N LYS A 50 -23.03 -3.69 -26.78
CA LYS A 50 -24.45 -3.84 -26.33
C LYS A 50 -25.31 -2.62 -26.62
N GLN A 51 -24.76 -1.55 -27.18
CA GLN A 51 -25.58 -0.78 -28.14
C GLN A 51 -26.00 -1.66 -29.35
N GLY A 52 -25.58 -2.93 -29.39
CA GLY A 52 -26.07 -4.02 -30.22
C GLY A 52 -27.16 -4.91 -29.62
N GLY A 53 -28.23 -4.31 -29.12
CA GLY A 53 -29.55 -4.90 -29.35
C GLY A 53 -29.95 -4.62 -30.81
N ILE A 54 -29.54 -5.48 -31.74
CA ILE A 54 -29.74 -5.35 -33.20
C ILE A 54 -29.15 -4.02 -33.75
N ILE A 55 -27.86 -4.03 -34.08
CA ILE A 55 -27.14 -2.86 -34.59
C ILE A 55 -27.63 -2.52 -36.01
N THR A 56 -28.02 -1.28 -36.26
CA THR A 56 -28.28 -0.77 -37.62
C THR A 56 -26.96 -0.41 -38.32
N LYS A 57 -26.94 -0.42 -39.66
CA LYS A 57 -25.72 -0.17 -40.47
C LYS A 57 -24.95 1.11 -40.11
N SER A 58 -25.65 2.16 -39.67
CA SER A 58 -25.06 3.45 -39.25
C SER A 58 -24.26 3.41 -37.94
N GLN A 59 -24.50 2.42 -37.08
CA GLN A 59 -23.80 2.23 -35.79
C GLN A 59 -22.67 1.20 -35.91
N ALA A 60 -22.71 0.35 -36.95
CA ALA A 60 -21.55 -0.43 -37.37
C ALA A 60 -20.41 0.50 -37.82
N ASP A 61 -20.74 1.62 -38.47
CA ASP A 61 -19.76 2.65 -38.85
C ASP A 61 -19.10 3.33 -37.63
N GLU A 62 -19.79 3.45 -36.48
CA GLU A 62 -19.22 3.93 -35.20
C GLU A 62 -18.34 2.86 -34.50
N PHE A 63 -18.71 1.57 -34.60
CA PHE A 63 -17.86 0.46 -34.13
C PHE A 63 -16.55 0.36 -34.93
N PHE A 64 -16.61 0.55 -36.24
CA PHE A 64 -15.43 0.63 -37.12
C PHE A 64 -14.66 1.96 -37.00
N ALA A 65 -15.19 2.95 -36.28
CA ALA A 65 -14.50 4.21 -35.98
C ALA A 65 -13.49 4.08 -34.82
N ILE A 66 -13.64 3.07 -33.95
CA ILE A 66 -12.58 2.71 -32.99
C ILE A 66 -11.48 1.99 -33.76
N SER A 67 -10.24 2.46 -33.63
CA SER A 67 -9.12 1.86 -34.34
C SER A 67 -8.86 0.43 -33.83
N ASP A 68 -8.38 -0.45 -34.71
CA ASP A 68 -7.94 -1.80 -34.33
C ASP A 68 -6.89 -1.77 -33.21
N SER A 69 -6.05 -0.73 -33.21
CA SER A 69 -5.05 -0.49 -32.16
C SER A 69 -5.69 -0.31 -30.78
N GLU A 70 -6.73 0.53 -30.66
CA GLU A 70 -7.38 0.81 -29.37
C GLU A 70 -8.12 -0.41 -28.83
N ARG A 71 -8.81 -1.17 -29.71
CA ARG A 71 -9.43 -2.44 -29.31
C ARG A 71 -8.41 -3.42 -28.77
N THR A 72 -7.26 -3.53 -29.44
CA THR A 72 -6.20 -4.46 -29.05
C THR A 72 -5.62 -4.08 -27.68
N THR A 73 -5.34 -2.79 -27.45
CA THR A 73 -4.84 -2.28 -26.16
C THR A 73 -5.79 -2.59 -25.00
N ASP A 74 -7.09 -2.32 -25.16
CA ASP A 74 -8.09 -2.59 -24.11
C ASP A 74 -8.17 -4.10 -23.78
N ILE A 75 -8.06 -4.98 -24.78
CA ILE A 75 -8.08 -6.43 -24.58
C ILE A 75 -6.79 -6.92 -23.89
N VAL A 76 -5.62 -6.38 -24.25
CA VAL A 76 -4.35 -6.70 -23.59
C VAL A 76 -4.40 -6.34 -22.10
N LYS A 77 -4.98 -5.20 -21.74
CA LYS A 77 -5.19 -4.81 -20.32
C LYS A 77 -6.01 -5.83 -19.54
N LEU A 78 -7.09 -6.35 -20.15
CA LEU A 78 -7.92 -7.40 -19.55
C LEU A 78 -7.17 -8.73 -19.39
N ILE A 79 -6.32 -9.08 -20.36
CA ILE A 79 -5.48 -10.28 -20.29
C ILE A 79 -4.45 -10.14 -19.18
N ASN A 80 -3.76 -8.99 -19.10
CA ASN A 80 -2.81 -8.69 -18.02
C ASN A 80 -3.48 -8.80 -16.65
N LYS A 81 -4.61 -8.13 -16.44
CA LYS A 81 -5.37 -8.23 -15.18
C LYS A 81 -5.73 -9.68 -14.83
N SER A 82 -6.21 -10.44 -15.81
CA SER A 82 -6.60 -11.84 -15.59
C SER A 82 -5.40 -12.70 -15.18
N ILE A 83 -4.27 -12.59 -15.88
CA ILE A 83 -3.02 -13.29 -15.55
C ILE A 83 -2.57 -12.91 -14.13
N THR A 84 -2.56 -11.61 -13.84
CA THR A 84 -2.21 -11.07 -12.53
C THR A 84 -3.09 -11.67 -11.44
N ASP A 85 -4.41 -11.64 -11.58
CA ASP A 85 -5.34 -12.23 -10.61
C ASP A 85 -5.06 -13.72 -10.38
N TYR A 86 -4.77 -14.47 -11.45
CA TYR A 86 -4.40 -15.89 -11.34
C TYR A 86 -3.07 -16.11 -10.61
N GLU A 87 -2.05 -15.28 -10.86
CA GLU A 87 -0.77 -15.37 -10.15
C GLU A 87 -0.89 -15.04 -8.67
N TYR A 88 -1.67 -14.01 -8.31
CA TYR A 88 -1.92 -13.71 -6.90
C TYR A 88 -2.69 -14.84 -6.23
N GLU A 89 -3.74 -15.36 -6.86
CA GLU A 89 -4.50 -16.50 -6.34
C GLU A 89 -3.60 -17.75 -6.17
N ALA A 90 -2.75 -18.05 -7.16
CA ALA A 90 -1.83 -19.18 -7.10
C ALA A 90 -0.77 -19.03 -5.99
N ASN A 91 -0.18 -17.83 -5.86
CA ASN A 91 0.79 -17.52 -4.81
C ASN A 91 0.14 -17.59 -3.42
N TYR A 92 -1.06 -17.05 -3.28
CA TYR A 92 -1.83 -17.09 -2.03
C TYR A 92 -2.21 -18.53 -1.66
N ASN A 93 -2.71 -19.33 -2.61
CA ASN A 93 -3.01 -20.76 -2.37
C ASN A 93 -1.77 -21.54 -1.92
N LYS A 94 -0.61 -21.28 -2.54
CA LYS A 94 0.66 -21.88 -2.12
C LYS A 94 1.03 -21.48 -0.69
N GLN A 95 0.83 -20.21 -0.31
CA GLN A 95 1.04 -19.76 1.07
C GLN A 95 0.04 -20.42 2.03
N ASN A 96 -1.24 -20.50 1.68
CA ASN A 96 -2.27 -21.16 2.48
C ASN A 96 -1.92 -22.62 2.76
N ASP A 97 -1.47 -23.34 1.74
CA ASP A 97 -1.05 -24.72 1.87
C ASP A 97 0.18 -24.87 2.77
N ILE A 98 1.10 -23.92 2.75
CA ILE A 98 2.32 -23.94 3.57
C ILE A 98 2.01 -23.58 5.04
N PHE A 99 1.28 -22.48 5.26
CA PHE A 99 1.03 -21.90 6.59
C PHE A 99 -0.26 -22.39 7.25
N LYS A 100 -1.05 -23.22 6.55
CA LYS A 100 -2.33 -23.80 7.00
C LYS A 100 -3.31 -22.74 7.49
N ILE A 101 -3.44 -21.69 6.68
CA ILE A 101 -4.39 -20.61 6.85
C ILE A 101 -5.56 -20.82 5.88
N LYS A 102 -6.73 -20.28 6.22
CA LYS A 102 -7.91 -20.37 5.38
C LYS A 102 -7.74 -19.53 4.12
N GLN A 103 -8.35 -20.01 3.05
CA GLN A 103 -8.48 -19.23 1.82
C GLN A 103 -9.40 -18.03 2.07
N ASP A 104 -8.84 -16.83 2.02
CA ASP A 104 -9.59 -15.60 1.78
C ASP A 104 -9.84 -15.43 0.27
N GLU A 105 -11.04 -14.99 -0.11
CA GLU A 105 -11.42 -14.77 -1.51
C GLU A 105 -10.93 -13.41 -2.05
N THR A 106 -10.37 -12.55 -1.18
CA THR A 106 -10.18 -11.11 -1.45
C THR A 106 -8.77 -10.66 -1.84
N THR A 107 -7.82 -11.55 -2.11
CA THR A 107 -6.46 -11.16 -2.54
C THR A 107 -6.37 -10.90 -4.05
N SER A 108 -7.25 -10.04 -4.56
CA SER A 108 -7.28 -9.65 -5.98
C SER A 108 -6.32 -8.51 -6.29
N SER A 109 -5.93 -8.38 -7.56
CA SER A 109 -5.23 -7.21 -8.10
C SER A 109 -5.97 -5.88 -7.84
N ASP A 110 -7.25 -5.93 -7.45
CA ASP A 110 -8.04 -4.75 -7.13
C ASP A 110 -7.52 -4.05 -5.87
N ASN A 111 -7.02 -4.77 -4.86
CA ASN A 111 -6.42 -4.16 -3.66
C ASN A 111 -5.16 -3.35 -4.01
N ILE A 112 -4.34 -3.87 -4.93
CA ILE A 112 -3.15 -3.18 -5.42
C ILE A 112 -3.53 -1.93 -6.20
N LEU A 113 -4.52 -2.05 -7.10
CA LEU A 113 -5.05 -0.92 -7.84
C LEU A 113 -5.63 0.14 -6.90
N ASP A 114 -6.34 -0.26 -5.86
CA ASP A 114 -6.92 0.63 -4.85
C ASP A 114 -5.83 1.33 -4.05
N ASN A 115 -4.81 0.62 -3.57
CA ASN A 115 -3.68 1.20 -2.85
C ASN A 115 -2.95 2.24 -3.71
N LEU A 116 -2.52 1.84 -4.92
CA LEU A 116 -1.78 2.71 -5.83
C LEU A 116 -2.61 3.93 -6.25
N SER A 117 -3.86 3.70 -6.63
CA SER A 117 -4.71 4.81 -7.09
C SER A 117 -5.08 5.76 -5.98
N SER A 118 -5.27 5.28 -4.74
CA SER A 118 -5.51 6.11 -3.55
C SER A 118 -4.29 6.98 -3.24
N THR A 119 -3.07 6.46 -3.33
CA THR A 119 -1.87 7.29 -3.19
C THR A 119 -1.74 8.31 -4.31
N ILE A 120 -1.93 7.92 -5.57
CA ILE A 120 -1.80 8.83 -6.71
C ILE A 120 -2.77 9.99 -6.57
N ILE A 121 -4.05 9.72 -6.24
CA ILE A 121 -5.03 10.79 -6.05
C ILE A 121 -4.69 11.65 -4.84
N TYR A 122 -4.24 11.06 -3.72
CA TYR A 122 -3.85 11.81 -2.52
C TYR A 122 -2.74 12.81 -2.80
N ASN A 123 -1.64 12.36 -3.40
CA ASN A 123 -0.51 13.23 -3.69
C ASN A 123 -0.87 14.30 -4.73
N THR A 124 -1.65 13.94 -5.76
CA THR A 124 -2.08 14.86 -6.81
C THR A 124 -3.03 15.93 -6.25
N TYR A 125 -3.99 15.52 -5.44
CA TYR A 125 -5.01 16.40 -4.88
C TYR A 125 -4.41 17.37 -3.86
N THR A 126 -3.57 16.88 -2.94
CA THR A 126 -2.90 17.73 -1.95
C THR A 126 -1.94 18.73 -2.60
N SER A 127 -1.17 18.34 -3.61
CA SER A 127 -0.31 19.27 -4.37
C SER A 127 -1.12 20.38 -5.05
N LYS A 128 -2.28 20.05 -5.64
CA LYS A 128 -3.16 21.05 -6.25
C LYS A 128 -3.72 22.02 -5.22
N LEU A 129 -4.21 21.52 -4.08
CA LEU A 129 -4.70 22.36 -2.99
C LEU A 129 -3.64 23.35 -2.47
N ILE A 130 -2.37 22.95 -2.42
CA ILE A 130 -1.27 23.86 -2.03
C ILE A 130 -1.12 25.00 -3.05
N LYS A 131 -1.19 24.71 -4.36
CA LYS A 131 -0.99 25.71 -5.43
C LYS A 131 -2.10 26.77 -5.47
N ASN A 132 -3.34 26.36 -5.22
CA ASN A 132 -4.48 27.27 -5.12
C ASN A 132 -5.57 26.64 -4.25
N SER A 133 -5.92 27.36 -3.18
CA SER A 133 -6.88 26.91 -2.16
C SER A 133 -8.34 26.92 -2.62
N ASN A 134 -8.65 27.56 -3.75
CA ASN A 134 -10.00 27.62 -4.30
C ASN A 134 -10.21 26.52 -5.36
N GLY A 135 -10.62 25.33 -4.90
CA GLY A 135 -11.41 24.33 -5.64
C GLY A 135 -10.89 23.83 -7.00
N TYR A 136 -9.99 22.85 -7.00
CA TYR A 136 -9.62 22.08 -8.19
C TYR A 136 -10.53 20.87 -8.50
N ASP A 137 -11.53 20.65 -7.66
CA ASP A 137 -12.54 19.60 -7.84
C ASP A 137 -13.15 19.62 -9.26
N GLU A 138 -13.34 20.81 -9.84
CA GLU A 138 -13.86 20.99 -11.20
C GLU A 138 -12.99 20.30 -12.27
N GLU A 139 -11.67 20.26 -12.09
CA GLU A 139 -10.78 19.57 -13.04
C GLU A 139 -10.99 18.07 -13.03
N PHE A 140 -11.25 17.49 -11.86
CA PHE A 140 -11.59 16.08 -11.69
C PHE A 140 -13.03 15.78 -12.13
N ALA A 141 -13.91 16.78 -12.06
CA ALA A 141 -15.32 16.71 -12.45
C ALA A 141 -15.58 16.80 -13.96
N LYS A 142 -14.58 17.12 -14.80
CA LYS A 142 -14.75 17.28 -16.27
C LYS A 142 -15.41 16.02 -16.88
N ASN A 143 -16.74 16.09 -17.09
CA ASN A 143 -17.61 15.01 -17.57
C ASN A 143 -17.74 13.78 -16.63
N ARG A 144 -17.42 13.92 -15.35
CA ARG A 144 -17.48 12.83 -14.35
C ARG A 144 -18.21 13.32 -13.10
N SER A 145 -19.00 12.45 -12.47
CA SER A 145 -19.55 12.77 -11.16
C SER A 145 -18.41 12.77 -10.14
N LEU A 146 -18.34 13.82 -9.35
CA LEU A 146 -17.71 13.76 -8.03
C LEU A 146 -18.66 13.03 -7.09
N ASN A 147 -18.14 12.53 -5.97
CA ASN A 147 -18.83 11.72 -4.95
C ASN A 147 -18.96 10.23 -5.27
N PRO A 148 -19.21 9.42 -4.22
CA PRO A 148 -19.39 7.99 -4.35
C PRO A 148 -20.58 7.62 -5.23
N ASN A 149 -20.50 6.43 -5.79
CA ASN A 149 -21.63 5.71 -6.37
C ASN A 149 -21.47 4.22 -6.08
N LYS A 150 -22.60 3.51 -5.97
CA LYS A 150 -22.64 2.05 -5.82
C LYS A 150 -21.87 1.55 -4.60
N ILE A 151 -22.08 2.19 -3.45
CA ILE A 151 -21.40 1.83 -2.20
C ILE A 151 -22.23 0.92 -1.28
N VAL A 152 -23.53 0.77 -1.58
CA VAL A 152 -24.46 -0.16 -0.93
C VAL A 152 -25.28 -0.89 -2.00
N LYS A 153 -25.99 -1.96 -1.64
CA LYS A 153 -26.82 -2.73 -2.59
C LYS A 153 -28.11 -1.96 -2.93
N ASN A 154 -28.52 -2.05 -4.20
CA ASN A 154 -29.76 -1.47 -4.74
C ASN A 154 -29.86 0.06 -4.54
N ASP A 155 -28.76 0.78 -4.77
CA ASP A 155 -28.65 2.22 -4.53
C ASP A 155 -28.87 3.10 -5.76
N GLU A 156 -29.47 2.57 -6.82
CA GLU A 156 -29.58 3.24 -8.12
C GLU A 156 -30.33 4.58 -8.07
N ASP A 157 -31.27 4.72 -7.13
CA ASP A 157 -32.08 5.93 -6.94
C ASP A 157 -31.44 6.95 -5.97
N TYR A 158 -30.29 6.62 -5.39
CA TYR A 158 -29.63 7.44 -4.37
C TYR A 158 -28.47 8.24 -4.95
N LYS A 159 -28.31 9.46 -4.43
CA LYS A 159 -27.13 10.30 -4.66
C LYS A 159 -26.35 10.40 -3.36
N TYR A 160 -25.04 10.50 -3.49
CA TYR A 160 -24.14 10.60 -2.35
C TYR A 160 -23.51 11.98 -2.25
N ALA A 161 -23.25 12.38 -1.02
CA ALA A 161 -22.38 13.50 -0.71
C ALA A 161 -21.46 13.13 0.47
N ILE A 162 -20.31 13.78 0.50
CA ILE A 162 -19.33 13.63 1.58
C ILE A 162 -19.45 14.83 2.50
N TYR A 163 -19.46 14.57 3.80
CA TYR A 163 -19.48 15.60 4.83
C TYR A 163 -18.26 15.49 5.73
N TYR A 164 -17.82 16.62 6.27
CA TYR A 164 -16.64 16.70 7.11
C TYR A 164 -16.80 17.70 8.27
N LYS A 165 -15.98 17.54 9.31
CA LYS A 165 -15.84 18.51 10.42
C LYS A 165 -14.43 19.10 10.43
N GLU A 166 -14.32 20.42 10.48
CA GLU A 166 -13.02 21.09 10.67
C GLU A 166 -12.63 21.08 12.15
N SER A 167 -11.41 20.62 12.44
CA SER A 167 -10.81 20.71 13.76
C SER A 167 -10.07 22.04 13.89
N SER A 168 -10.70 23.09 14.43
CA SER A 168 -9.97 24.33 14.74
C SER A 168 -10.17 24.73 16.21
N GLU A 169 -9.07 25.07 16.88
CA GLU A 169 -9.03 25.42 18.32
C GLU A 169 -9.85 26.68 18.66
N GLU A 170 -10.19 27.52 17.66
CA GLU A 170 -10.81 28.83 17.93
C GLU A 170 -12.33 28.90 17.75
N ASN A 171 -13.02 27.88 17.25
CA ASN A 171 -14.49 27.83 17.35
C ASN A 171 -15.01 26.40 17.25
N SER A 172 -15.77 26.01 18.27
CA SER A 172 -16.57 24.79 18.40
C SER A 172 -17.74 24.74 17.41
N GLY A 173 -17.43 24.71 16.12
CA GLY A 173 -18.38 24.32 15.09
C GLY A 173 -18.44 22.80 14.98
N ASN A 174 -19.16 22.12 15.87
CA ASN A 174 -19.52 20.70 15.75
C ASN A 174 -20.41 20.39 14.52
N GLU A 175 -20.50 21.32 13.56
CA GLU A 175 -21.39 21.24 12.42
C GLU A 175 -20.71 20.53 11.25
N TRP A 176 -21.43 19.61 10.64
CA TRP A 176 -21.00 18.94 9.42
C TRP A 176 -21.05 19.90 8.24
N LEU A 177 -19.95 20.05 7.52
CA LEU A 177 -19.87 20.78 6.26
C LEU A 177 -19.96 19.80 5.10
N ARG A 178 -20.69 20.13 4.04
CA ARG A 178 -20.74 19.29 2.82
C ARG A 178 -19.55 19.65 1.94
N TRP A 179 -18.75 18.67 1.56
CA TRP A 179 -17.68 18.90 0.58
C TRP A 179 -18.28 19.12 -0.80
N GLN A 180 -18.13 20.34 -1.33
CA GLN A 180 -18.66 20.72 -2.63
C GLN A 180 -17.91 21.89 -3.29
N PHE A 181 -17.88 21.90 -4.62
CA PHE A 181 -17.54 23.11 -5.38
C PHE A 181 -18.81 23.88 -5.80
N GLN A 182 -18.64 25.13 -6.22
CA GLN A 182 -19.76 25.98 -6.59
C GLN A 182 -20.57 25.36 -7.74
N GLY A 183 -21.86 25.16 -7.54
CA GLY A 183 -22.75 24.57 -8.55
C GLY A 183 -22.88 23.05 -8.52
N GLU A 184 -22.15 22.34 -7.66
CA GLU A 184 -22.15 20.87 -7.62
C GLU A 184 -23.51 20.28 -7.20
N PHE A 185 -24.11 20.80 -6.12
CA PHE A 185 -25.45 20.41 -5.69
C PHE A 185 -26.49 21.53 -5.86
N GLY A 186 -26.12 22.70 -6.38
CA GLY A 186 -27.07 23.77 -6.73
C GLY A 186 -26.40 25.11 -7.03
N GLN A 187 -27.08 25.99 -7.78
CA GLN A 187 -26.49 27.26 -8.25
C GLN A 187 -26.18 28.29 -7.13
N ASN A 188 -26.76 28.14 -5.94
CA ASN A 188 -26.61 29.08 -4.83
C ASN A 188 -25.68 28.56 -3.71
N GLU A 189 -25.02 27.43 -3.91
CA GLU A 189 -24.24 26.81 -2.85
C GLU A 189 -22.78 27.29 -2.88
N SER A 190 -22.28 27.65 -1.69
CA SER A 190 -20.90 28.12 -1.52
C SER A 190 -19.91 26.98 -1.66
N HIS A 191 -18.73 27.31 -2.18
CA HIS A 191 -17.58 26.41 -2.18
C HIS A 191 -17.21 26.01 -0.74
N GLN A 192 -17.07 24.71 -0.50
CA GLN A 192 -16.67 24.12 0.78
C GLN A 192 -15.73 22.95 0.51
N THR A 193 -14.46 23.13 0.84
CA THR A 193 -13.42 22.11 0.66
C THR A 193 -12.71 21.87 1.99
N PRO A 194 -12.43 20.61 2.36
CA PRO A 194 -11.63 20.28 3.54
C PRO A 194 -10.26 20.97 3.52
N SER A 195 -9.82 21.44 4.68
CA SER A 195 -8.47 21.99 4.86
C SER A 195 -7.40 20.92 4.58
N LEU A 196 -6.21 21.36 4.14
CA LEU A 196 -5.06 20.47 3.97
C LEU A 196 -4.71 19.75 5.27
N THR A 197 -4.79 20.45 6.41
CA THR A 197 -4.56 19.88 7.73
C THR A 197 -5.51 18.72 7.99
N LEU A 198 -6.81 18.89 7.73
CA LEU A 198 -7.80 17.82 7.91
C LEU A 198 -7.55 16.62 7.00
N LEU A 199 -7.05 16.84 5.78
CA LEU A 199 -6.74 15.77 4.83
C LEU A 199 -5.43 15.02 5.16
N THR A 200 -4.50 15.66 5.87
CA THR A 200 -3.11 15.18 6.07
C THR A 200 -2.78 14.81 7.52
N ASN A 201 -3.75 14.92 8.42
CA ASN A 201 -3.56 14.50 9.80
C ASN A 201 -3.67 12.97 9.90
N ASN A 202 -2.52 12.30 10.04
CA ASN A 202 -2.37 10.84 9.99
C ASN A 202 -2.60 10.15 11.36
N ASP A 203 -3.08 10.86 12.38
CA ASP A 203 -3.52 10.21 13.63
C ASP A 203 -4.79 9.40 13.35
N ASN A 204 -4.57 8.18 12.85
CA ASN A 204 -5.56 7.27 12.25
C ASN A 204 -6.70 6.84 13.21
N GLU A 205 -6.56 7.13 14.51
CA GLU A 205 -7.59 6.77 15.51
C GLU A 205 -8.43 7.97 16.00
N THR A 206 -7.96 9.22 15.88
CA THR A 206 -8.65 10.40 16.45
C THR A 206 -9.22 11.37 15.41
N ASN A 207 -8.83 11.27 14.13
CA ASN A 207 -9.22 12.21 13.07
C ASN A 207 -10.13 11.63 11.97
N LYS A 208 -11.05 10.70 12.32
CA LYS A 208 -12.06 10.20 11.38
C LYS A 208 -13.22 11.21 11.23
N ASN A 209 -12.91 12.36 10.66
CA ASN A 209 -13.84 13.50 10.58
C ASN A 209 -14.62 13.56 9.25
N PHE A 210 -14.72 12.45 8.52
CA PHE A 210 -15.44 12.37 7.26
C PHE A 210 -16.51 11.29 7.31
N ILE A 211 -17.67 11.59 6.74
CA ILE A 211 -18.78 10.64 6.57
C ILE A 211 -19.35 10.71 5.15
N ILE A 212 -19.99 9.62 4.74
CA ILE A 212 -20.71 9.53 3.47
C ILE A 212 -22.21 9.43 3.77
N VAL A 213 -23.00 10.24 3.08
CA VAL A 213 -24.46 10.29 3.22
C VAL A 213 -25.09 9.99 1.88
N GLY A 214 -26.02 9.03 1.85
CA GLY A 214 -26.84 8.69 0.70
C GLY A 214 -28.25 9.25 0.84
N SER A 215 -28.80 9.83 -0.22
CA SER A 215 -30.18 10.34 -0.22
C SER A 215 -30.81 10.34 -1.62
N LYS A 216 -32.12 10.07 -1.70
CA LYS A 216 -32.90 10.30 -2.92
C LYS A 216 -33.00 11.79 -3.29
N LYS A 217 -32.83 12.70 -2.31
CA LYS A 217 -32.86 14.16 -2.51
C LYS A 217 -31.71 14.82 -1.75
N ILE A 218 -30.48 14.53 -2.17
CA ILE A 218 -29.25 14.98 -1.49
C ILE A 218 -29.14 16.50 -1.25
N GLN A 219 -29.75 17.32 -2.11
CA GLN A 219 -29.76 18.79 -1.97
C GLN A 219 -30.50 19.27 -0.70
N GLY A 220 -31.47 18.50 -0.21
CA GLY A 220 -32.32 18.86 0.93
C GLY A 220 -31.86 18.30 2.27
N VAL A 221 -30.66 17.71 2.35
CA VAL A 221 -30.16 17.09 3.58
C VAL A 221 -29.56 18.16 4.50
N GLU A 222 -30.15 18.35 5.67
CA GLU A 222 -29.70 19.30 6.69
C GLU A 222 -28.52 18.77 7.51
N THR A 223 -27.47 19.58 7.64
CA THR A 223 -26.19 19.27 8.30
C THR A 223 -26.32 18.99 9.81
N THR A 224 -27.29 19.61 10.46
CA THR A 224 -27.55 19.49 11.90
C THR A 224 -28.17 18.15 12.31
N SER A 225 -28.65 17.35 11.35
CA SER A 225 -29.38 16.10 11.60
C SER A 225 -28.60 14.83 11.24
N LEU A 226 -27.38 14.96 10.69
CA LEU A 226 -26.62 13.83 10.14
C LEU A 226 -26.30 12.76 11.18
N ASP A 227 -26.06 13.16 12.44
CA ASP A 227 -25.73 12.21 13.50
C ASP A 227 -26.90 11.27 13.85
N GLN A 228 -28.14 11.68 13.54
CA GLN A 228 -29.37 10.93 13.81
C GLN A 228 -29.84 10.05 12.64
N LEU A 229 -29.15 10.10 11.50
CA LEU A 229 -29.54 9.32 10.33
C LEU A 229 -29.41 7.81 10.56
N PRO A 230 -30.28 7.00 9.93
CA PRO A 230 -30.10 5.56 9.87
C PRO A 230 -28.71 5.21 9.34
N LYS A 231 -28.09 4.22 9.97
CA LYS A 231 -26.76 3.72 9.63
C LYS A 231 -26.87 2.52 8.69
N VAL A 232 -26.11 2.54 7.60
CA VAL A 232 -26.03 1.43 6.64
C VAL A 232 -24.56 1.05 6.46
N ALA A 233 -24.22 -0.22 6.67
CA ALA A 233 -22.86 -0.69 6.44
C ALA A 233 -22.53 -0.72 4.94
N LEU A 234 -21.25 -0.56 4.60
CA LEU A 234 -20.78 -0.67 3.21
C LEU A 234 -21.16 -2.03 2.62
N GLY A 235 -21.69 -2.04 1.39
CA GLY A 235 -22.08 -3.27 0.68
C GLY A 235 -23.35 -3.96 1.19
N GLU A 236 -24.04 -3.40 2.19
CA GLU A 236 -25.31 -3.94 2.69
C GLU A 236 -26.53 -3.37 1.97
N GLU A 237 -27.71 -3.95 2.22
CA GLU A 237 -28.98 -3.45 1.67
C GLU A 237 -29.46 -2.20 2.43
N ILE A 238 -30.04 -1.26 1.69
CA ILE A 238 -30.69 -0.08 2.28
C ILE A 238 -32.00 -0.54 2.95
N PRO A 239 -32.24 -0.21 4.24
CA PRO A 239 -33.49 -0.56 4.91
C PRO A 239 -34.72 0.03 4.18
N GLU A 240 -35.81 -0.75 4.11
CA GLU A 240 -37.05 -0.31 3.47
C GLU A 240 -37.54 1.05 4.00
N ASN A 241 -38.07 1.88 3.10
CA ASN A 241 -38.58 3.24 3.40
C ASN A 241 -37.53 4.24 3.91
N THR A 242 -36.24 4.00 3.67
CA THR A 242 -35.18 4.94 4.02
C THR A 242 -34.88 5.90 2.87
N ASP A 243 -35.23 7.18 3.00
CA ASP A 243 -34.93 8.18 1.95
C ASP A 243 -33.54 8.81 2.08
N THR A 244 -32.99 8.83 3.29
CA THR A 244 -31.65 9.36 3.62
C THR A 244 -31.01 8.51 4.70
N PHE A 245 -29.72 8.21 4.55
CA PHE A 245 -28.93 7.41 5.50
C PHE A 245 -27.47 7.86 5.51
N LYS A 246 -26.74 7.47 6.55
CA LYS A 246 -25.28 7.60 6.61
C LYS A 246 -24.62 6.23 6.56
N ILE A 247 -23.44 6.16 5.97
CA ILE A 247 -22.62 4.96 6.03
C ILE A 247 -22.14 4.75 7.47
N ASP A 248 -22.21 3.51 7.97
CA ASP A 248 -21.71 3.14 9.30
C ASP A 248 -20.19 2.99 9.33
N ALA A 249 -19.51 4.03 8.87
CA ALA A 249 -18.07 4.16 8.90
C ALA A 249 -17.70 5.65 8.90
N GLU A 250 -16.64 5.95 9.62
CA GLU A 250 -15.97 7.24 9.57
C GLU A 250 -14.63 7.07 8.86
N PHE A 251 -14.23 8.06 8.08
CA PHE A 251 -13.09 7.98 7.18
C PHE A 251 -12.02 9.00 7.57
N SER A 252 -10.76 8.61 7.36
CA SER A 252 -9.63 9.54 7.37
C SER A 252 -9.65 10.43 6.12
N GLY A 253 -8.85 11.50 6.14
CA GLY A 253 -8.62 12.35 4.97
C GLY A 253 -8.06 11.60 3.77
N PHE A 254 -7.18 10.62 3.99
CA PHE A 254 -6.66 9.75 2.94
C PHE A 254 -7.76 8.83 2.37
N ASP A 255 -8.50 8.16 3.25
CA ASP A 255 -9.50 7.18 2.85
C ASP A 255 -10.67 7.78 2.08
N ILE A 256 -11.11 8.98 2.46
CA ILE A 256 -12.29 9.59 1.85
C ILE A 256 -12.05 10.03 0.40
N LEU A 257 -10.80 10.26 -0.02
CA LEU A 257 -10.48 10.67 -1.39
C LEU A 257 -10.86 9.61 -2.43
N LYS A 258 -10.72 8.32 -2.09
CA LYS A 258 -11.09 7.22 -3.00
C LYS A 258 -12.58 7.22 -3.32
N TYR A 259 -13.38 7.75 -2.39
CA TYR A 259 -14.82 7.92 -2.49
C TYR A 259 -15.19 9.23 -3.20
N ARG A 260 -14.51 10.35 -2.87
CA ARG A 260 -14.74 11.64 -3.53
C ARG A 260 -14.46 11.60 -5.03
N PHE A 261 -13.37 10.94 -5.42
CA PHE A 261 -12.85 10.91 -6.79
C PHE A 261 -12.99 9.54 -7.46
N GLN A 262 -13.90 8.68 -6.97
CA GLN A 262 -14.08 7.29 -7.41
C GLN A 262 -14.12 7.14 -8.95
N ASN A 263 -14.88 8.00 -9.64
CA ASN A 263 -15.01 7.95 -11.10
C ASN A 263 -13.71 8.35 -11.82
N TYR A 264 -13.02 9.38 -11.33
CA TYR A 264 -11.74 9.81 -11.88
C TYR A 264 -10.67 8.73 -11.67
N ILE A 265 -10.59 8.18 -10.46
CA ILE A 265 -9.70 7.07 -10.13
C ILE A 265 -9.93 5.89 -11.07
N THR A 266 -11.19 5.50 -11.26
CA THR A 266 -11.52 4.33 -12.07
C THR A 266 -11.27 4.54 -13.56
N SER A 267 -11.56 5.74 -14.08
CA SER A 267 -11.44 6.02 -15.53
C SER A 267 -10.06 6.49 -15.98
N GLU A 268 -9.30 7.19 -15.14
CA GLU A 268 -8.03 7.81 -15.51
C GLU A 268 -6.84 7.16 -14.82
N ILE A 269 -6.95 6.84 -13.52
CA ILE A 269 -5.80 6.32 -12.77
C ILE A 269 -5.67 4.81 -13.00
N LYS A 270 -6.68 4.02 -12.62
CA LYS A 270 -6.64 2.55 -12.74
C LYS A 270 -6.40 2.07 -14.18
N THR A 271 -6.94 2.78 -15.17
CA THR A 271 -6.76 2.46 -16.59
C THR A 271 -5.29 2.49 -17.04
N THR A 272 -4.46 3.33 -16.42
CA THR A 272 -3.01 3.38 -16.66
C THR A 272 -2.24 2.32 -15.88
N LEU A 273 -2.72 1.94 -14.69
CA LEU A 273 -2.08 0.94 -13.84
C LEU A 273 -2.22 -0.49 -14.37
N TYR A 274 -3.24 -0.79 -15.20
CA TYR A 274 -3.44 -2.12 -15.78
C TYR A 274 -2.23 -2.63 -16.59
N ASP A 275 -1.48 -1.72 -17.21
CA ASP A 275 -0.30 -2.08 -18.00
C ASP A 275 0.86 -2.54 -17.09
N GLN A 276 0.87 -2.11 -15.84
CA GLN A 276 1.90 -2.41 -14.84
C GLN A 276 1.59 -3.68 -14.03
N LEU A 277 0.33 -4.10 -13.96
CA LEU A 277 -0.12 -5.23 -13.15
C LEU A 277 0.61 -6.55 -13.42
N ILE A 278 0.93 -6.84 -14.68
CA ILE A 278 1.63 -8.08 -15.02
C ILE A 278 3.07 -8.06 -14.49
N GLY A 279 3.74 -6.91 -14.56
CA GLY A 279 5.04 -6.70 -13.93
C GLY A 279 4.97 -6.83 -12.42
N MET A 280 3.88 -6.36 -11.79
CA MET A 280 3.70 -6.45 -10.33
C MET A 280 3.51 -7.89 -9.88
N ALA A 281 2.68 -8.67 -10.59
CA ALA A 281 2.55 -10.09 -10.34
C ALA A 281 3.90 -10.82 -10.46
N TYR A 282 4.68 -10.49 -11.48
CA TYR A 282 6.01 -11.05 -11.70
C TYR A 282 7.00 -10.67 -10.58
N LEU A 283 7.05 -9.41 -10.16
CA LEU A 283 7.90 -8.96 -9.04
C LEU A 283 7.49 -9.58 -7.70
N ASN A 284 6.20 -9.81 -7.49
CA ASN A 284 5.69 -10.41 -6.25
C ASN A 284 5.83 -11.95 -6.22
N GLU A 285 6.10 -12.58 -7.37
CA GLU A 285 6.20 -14.03 -7.46
C GLU A 285 7.31 -14.56 -6.53
N SER A 286 6.94 -15.48 -5.65
CA SER A 286 7.85 -16.15 -4.71
C SER A 286 8.73 -15.18 -3.89
N ILE A 287 8.19 -14.01 -3.51
CA ILE A 287 8.87 -13.06 -2.62
C ILE A 287 9.17 -13.67 -1.24
N ILE A 288 8.27 -14.52 -0.76
CA ILE A 288 8.47 -15.37 0.42
C ILE A 288 8.96 -16.75 -0.02
N SER A 289 10.05 -17.18 0.58
CA SER A 289 10.56 -18.55 0.55
C SER A 289 10.44 -19.16 1.94
N THR A 290 10.43 -20.50 2.01
CA THR A 290 10.28 -21.19 3.29
C THR A 290 11.34 -22.25 3.50
N ASN A 291 11.70 -22.46 4.76
CA ASN A 291 12.56 -23.55 5.22
C ASN A 291 11.80 -24.38 6.26
N TRP A 292 12.10 -25.66 6.35
CA TRP A 292 11.59 -26.49 7.44
C TRP A 292 12.16 -26.04 8.79
N THR A 293 11.33 -26.06 9.83
CA THR A 293 11.71 -25.81 11.24
C THR A 293 10.80 -26.63 12.15
N ASN A 294 11.12 -26.77 13.44
CA ASN A 294 10.22 -27.38 14.44
C ASN A 294 9.64 -26.36 15.43
N LEU A 295 9.86 -25.06 15.18
CA LEU A 295 9.52 -23.96 16.09
C LEU A 295 8.06 -23.49 15.99
N ASN A 296 7.22 -24.16 15.19
CA ASN A 296 5.80 -23.89 15.13
C ASN A 296 5.03 -25.13 14.65
N TYR A 297 3.70 -25.07 14.69
CA TYR A 297 2.86 -26.23 14.43
C TYR A 297 2.88 -26.65 12.95
N VAL A 298 3.11 -25.71 12.04
CA VAL A 298 3.25 -25.98 10.60
C VAL A 298 4.68 -26.34 10.18
N ASN A 299 5.62 -26.38 11.13
CA ASN A 299 7.03 -26.70 10.90
C ASN A 299 7.70 -25.85 9.79
N THR A 300 7.35 -24.56 9.69
CA THR A 300 7.78 -23.69 8.58
C THR A 300 8.35 -22.37 9.06
N ASN A 301 9.53 -21.99 8.57
CA ASN A 301 10.12 -20.67 8.75
C ASN A 301 9.95 -19.85 7.46
N ALA A 302 9.27 -18.70 7.53
CA ALA A 302 9.11 -17.79 6.41
C ALA A 302 10.32 -16.86 6.30
N ARG A 303 10.81 -16.63 5.07
CA ARG A 303 11.90 -15.67 4.83
C ARG A 303 11.82 -15.02 3.46
N LEU A 304 12.41 -13.83 3.33
CA LEU A 304 12.56 -13.19 2.02
C LEU A 304 13.41 -14.03 1.08
N ASN A 305 12.96 -14.13 -0.16
CA ASN A 305 13.71 -14.76 -1.23
C ASN A 305 14.73 -13.77 -1.81
N THR A 306 16.00 -13.92 -1.44
CA THR A 306 17.11 -13.09 -1.96
C THR A 306 17.34 -13.19 -3.47
N SER A 307 16.69 -14.14 -4.16
CA SER A 307 16.77 -14.27 -5.62
C SER A 307 15.65 -13.51 -6.33
N ASN A 308 14.66 -13.01 -5.58
CA ASN A 308 13.55 -12.25 -6.12
C ASN A 308 14.05 -10.86 -6.57
N LYS A 309 13.55 -10.39 -7.71
CA LYS A 309 14.00 -9.13 -8.34
C LYS A 309 13.64 -7.88 -7.56
N LEU A 310 12.47 -7.86 -6.93
CA LEU A 310 12.10 -6.76 -6.04
C LEU A 310 13.09 -6.68 -4.89
N VAL A 311 13.41 -7.82 -4.26
CA VAL A 311 14.36 -7.89 -3.15
C VAL A 311 15.74 -7.34 -3.55
N ASN A 312 16.25 -7.75 -4.72
CA ASN A 312 17.55 -7.29 -5.24
C ASN A 312 17.54 -5.82 -5.69
N SER A 313 16.38 -5.29 -6.09
CA SER A 313 16.25 -3.89 -6.49
C SER A 313 16.25 -2.91 -5.31
N PHE A 314 15.85 -3.36 -4.12
CA PHE A 314 15.78 -2.52 -2.91
C PHE A 314 17.16 -2.24 -2.30
N GLN A 315 18.02 -3.25 -2.19
CA GLN A 315 19.30 -3.14 -1.49
C GLN A 315 20.32 -4.16 -1.98
N ASN A 316 21.60 -3.77 -1.94
CA ASN A 316 22.70 -4.57 -2.49
C ASN A 316 22.92 -5.90 -1.75
N ARG A 317 22.66 -5.94 -0.43
CA ARG A 317 22.75 -7.14 0.43
C ARG A 317 21.79 -7.00 1.61
N LEU A 318 21.34 -8.13 2.18
CA LEU A 318 20.47 -8.11 3.37
C LEU A 318 21.22 -7.98 4.71
N ASN A 319 22.53 -8.28 4.78
CA ASN A 319 23.19 -8.54 6.08
C ASN A 319 24.56 -7.88 6.36
N GLU A 320 25.35 -7.37 5.39
CA GLU A 320 26.77 -7.02 5.71
C GLU A 320 27.38 -5.76 5.03
N SER A 321 26.64 -5.06 4.18
CA SER A 321 26.99 -3.72 3.67
C SER A 321 25.77 -3.19 2.92
N GLN A 322 24.89 -2.55 3.68
CA GLN A 322 23.55 -2.24 3.20
C GLN A 322 23.52 -0.80 2.71
N GLU A 323 23.59 -0.66 1.39
CA GLU A 323 23.20 0.56 0.71
C GLU A 323 21.80 0.35 0.17
N SER A 324 20.90 1.23 0.56
CA SER A 324 19.58 1.28 -0.05
C SER A 324 19.66 1.90 -1.44
N ASN A 325 19.05 1.21 -2.40
CA ASN A 325 18.88 1.69 -3.76
C ASN A 325 17.60 2.50 -3.94
N ILE A 326 16.73 2.57 -2.94
CA ILE A 326 15.39 3.17 -3.00
C ILE A 326 15.21 4.18 -1.85
N LYS A 327 14.79 5.40 -2.16
CA LYS A 327 14.67 6.47 -1.16
C LYS A 327 13.36 7.23 -1.33
N MET A 328 12.79 7.72 -0.24
CA MET A 328 11.77 8.76 -0.29
C MET A 328 12.43 10.13 -0.15
N ILE A 329 11.92 11.10 -0.91
CA ILE A 329 12.49 12.45 -0.99
C ILE A 329 11.43 13.50 -0.69
N TRP A 330 11.77 14.47 0.15
CA TRP A 330 11.00 15.70 0.33
C TRP A 330 11.91 16.91 0.09
N SER A 331 11.40 17.90 -0.64
CA SER A 331 12.03 19.21 -0.80
C SER A 331 11.35 20.21 0.12
N ILE A 332 12.13 21.08 0.75
CA ILE A 332 11.60 22.21 1.50
C ILE A 332 12.27 23.47 0.95
N GLN A 333 11.48 24.38 0.36
CA GLN A 333 11.97 25.50 -0.44
C GLN A 333 11.64 26.86 0.17
N HIS A 334 12.54 27.84 0.00
CA HIS A 334 12.43 29.19 0.53
C HIS A 334 12.70 30.28 -0.51
N LYS A 335 11.90 31.37 -0.47
CA LYS A 335 11.96 32.56 -1.37
C LYS A 335 13.11 33.54 -1.08
N ASP A 336 14.29 33.04 -0.75
CA ASP A 336 15.54 33.83 -0.75
C ASP A 336 15.78 34.76 0.46
N THR A 337 16.59 34.27 1.42
CA THR A 337 17.81 34.95 1.89
C THR A 337 18.77 33.89 2.45
N ASP A 338 20.08 34.05 2.24
CA ASP A 338 21.12 33.24 2.91
C ASP A 338 20.95 33.23 4.45
N GLU A 339 20.40 34.31 4.99
CA GLU A 339 20.13 34.47 6.41
C GLU A 339 18.97 33.58 6.89
N ASN A 340 17.89 33.49 6.12
CA ASN A 340 16.70 32.70 6.47
C ASN A 340 16.98 31.20 6.42
N ILE A 341 17.67 30.73 5.39
CA ILE A 341 18.06 29.32 5.30
C ILE A 341 19.03 28.96 6.44
N ALA A 342 19.98 29.84 6.77
CA ALA A 342 20.92 29.63 7.87
C ALA A 342 20.24 29.60 9.24
N LYS A 343 19.30 30.51 9.52
CA LYS A 343 18.52 30.53 10.78
C LYS A 343 17.72 29.25 10.96
N TRP A 344 17.10 28.76 9.88
CA TRP A 344 16.32 27.55 9.94
C TRP A 344 17.19 26.31 10.13
N ILE A 345 18.30 26.18 9.38
CA ILE A 345 19.28 25.11 9.59
C ILE A 345 19.83 25.16 11.02
N ALA A 346 20.07 26.34 11.58
CA ALA A 346 20.49 26.49 12.98
C ALA A 346 19.43 25.95 13.95
N ARG A 347 18.13 26.24 13.72
CA ARG A 347 17.02 25.66 14.51
C ARG A 347 17.00 24.14 14.38
N ILE A 348 17.10 23.60 13.16
CA ILE A 348 17.13 22.14 12.96
C ILE A 348 18.30 21.51 13.72
N LYS A 349 19.49 22.11 13.66
CA LYS A 349 20.66 21.64 14.42
C LYS A 349 20.47 21.75 15.93
N GLN A 350 19.75 22.77 16.41
CA GLN A 350 19.45 22.93 17.82
C GLN A 350 18.49 21.85 18.33
N GLU A 351 17.46 21.51 17.55
CA GLU A 351 16.44 20.52 17.92
C GLU A 351 16.93 19.07 17.75
N ILE A 352 17.63 18.78 16.64
CA ILE A 352 18.03 17.41 16.26
C ILE A 352 19.46 17.08 16.70
N GLY A 353 20.32 18.09 16.86
CA GLY A 353 21.75 17.94 17.13
C GLY A 353 22.62 18.04 15.86
N ASP A 354 23.87 18.48 16.03
CA ASP A 354 24.82 18.73 14.93
C ASP A 354 25.59 17.45 14.51
N THR A 355 24.90 16.31 14.42
CA THR A 355 25.53 15.07 13.95
C THR A 355 25.73 15.16 12.43
N THR A 356 26.89 15.68 12.04
CA THR A 356 27.22 15.94 10.64
C THR A 356 27.98 14.79 9.99
N GLU A 357 27.34 14.12 9.04
CA GLU A 357 28.05 13.29 8.07
C GLU A 357 28.17 14.10 6.77
N ASN A 358 29.41 14.41 6.37
CA ASN A 358 29.70 15.19 5.16
C ASN A 358 28.95 16.55 5.09
N GLY A 359 28.75 17.20 6.25
CA GLY A 359 28.08 18.50 6.32
C GLY A 359 26.55 18.47 6.21
N ASN A 360 25.92 17.28 6.31
CA ASN A 360 24.47 17.09 6.34
C ASN A 360 23.98 16.69 7.74
N ILE A 361 22.68 16.84 8.03
CA ILE A 361 22.13 16.54 9.38
C ILE A 361 21.55 15.13 9.37
N ARG A 362 22.15 14.21 10.13
CA ARG A 362 21.64 12.85 10.26
C ARG A 362 20.51 12.79 11.30
N LEU A 363 19.43 12.09 10.98
CA LEU A 363 18.29 11.90 11.87
C LEU A 363 18.51 10.62 12.69
N GLN A 364 19.35 10.68 13.73
CA GLN A 364 19.49 9.58 14.68
C GLN A 364 18.52 9.79 15.86
N ASN A 365 17.56 8.88 16.05
CA ASN A 365 16.62 8.87 17.18
C ASN A 365 15.72 10.11 17.33
N TYR A 366 15.60 10.95 16.29
CA TYR A 366 14.57 11.99 16.23
C TYR A 366 13.22 11.35 15.84
N SER A 367 12.10 12.08 15.87
CA SER A 367 10.84 11.59 15.29
C SER A 367 10.47 12.31 13.99
N LEU A 368 9.95 11.61 12.97
CA LEU A 368 9.41 12.27 11.77
C LEU A 368 8.22 13.19 12.09
N PRO A 369 7.32 12.88 13.04
CA PRO A 369 6.32 13.83 13.52
C PRO A 369 6.92 15.13 14.08
N ASP A 370 7.97 15.04 14.90
CA ASP A 370 8.68 16.23 15.40
C ASP A 370 9.34 16.99 14.24
N LEU A 371 9.86 16.26 13.24
CA LEU A 371 10.43 16.88 12.04
C LEU A 371 9.35 17.56 11.19
N LYS A 372 8.17 16.97 11.05
CA LYS A 372 7.02 17.59 10.39
C LYS A 372 6.67 18.90 11.08
N GLU A 373 6.52 18.88 12.40
CA GLU A 373 6.23 20.06 13.20
C GLU A 373 7.33 21.12 13.04
N LEU A 374 8.60 20.71 13.02
CA LEU A 374 9.75 21.58 12.83
C LEU A 374 9.83 22.21 11.43
N ILE A 375 9.49 21.43 10.39
CA ILE A 375 9.41 21.91 9.01
C ILE A 375 8.24 22.88 8.86
N GLU A 376 7.11 22.56 9.48
CA GLU A 376 5.91 23.39 9.45
C GLU A 376 6.18 24.69 10.19
N LYS A 377 6.52 24.69 11.48
CA LYS A 377 6.67 25.87 12.36
C LYS A 377 7.75 26.89 11.95
N GLY A 378 8.61 26.62 10.96
CA GLY A 378 9.65 27.55 10.49
C GLY A 378 10.71 27.89 11.55
N PRO A 379 11.44 29.02 11.49
CA PRO A 379 12.31 29.51 12.57
C PRO A 379 11.55 30.28 13.66
N GLU A 380 12.14 30.46 14.86
CA GLU A 380 11.50 31.26 15.93
C GLU A 380 11.26 32.72 15.50
N GLY A 381 10.09 33.28 15.85
CA GLY A 381 9.74 34.69 15.61
C GLY A 381 9.03 34.98 14.27
N THR A 382 8.63 33.96 13.51
CA THR A 382 7.78 34.14 12.30
C THR A 382 6.30 34.00 12.65
N GLU A 383 5.53 35.08 12.51
CA GLU A 383 4.09 35.11 12.87
C GLU A 383 3.18 34.37 11.85
N ASN A 384 3.66 34.09 10.62
CA ASN A 384 2.92 33.32 9.60
C ASN A 384 3.77 32.20 9.00
N VAL A 385 3.45 30.99 9.46
CA VAL A 385 4.08 29.70 9.14
C VAL A 385 3.93 29.33 7.65
N SER A 386 2.86 29.79 6.99
CA SER A 386 2.53 29.50 5.58
C SER A 386 3.40 30.24 4.54
N ASP A 387 4.15 31.28 4.94
CA ASP A 387 4.97 32.07 4.02
C ASP A 387 6.40 31.52 3.88
N TRP A 388 6.78 30.52 4.68
CA TRP A 388 8.16 30.06 4.77
C TRP A 388 8.49 28.92 3.79
N ASN A 389 7.72 27.84 3.79
CA ASN A 389 7.90 26.71 2.87
C ASN A 389 7.01 26.87 1.62
N ILE A 390 7.62 27.33 0.54
CA ILE A 390 6.94 27.66 -0.72
C ILE A 390 6.84 26.48 -1.68
N VAL A 391 7.22 25.28 -1.25
CA VAL A 391 7.11 24.06 -2.02
C VAL A 391 5.65 23.82 -2.43
N GLU A 392 5.45 23.44 -3.69
CA GLU A 392 4.12 23.15 -4.27
C GLU A 392 3.85 21.64 -4.33
N GLU A 393 4.87 20.82 -4.05
CA GLU A 393 4.79 19.38 -3.94
C GLU A 393 3.89 19.02 -2.75
N GLY A 394 3.05 18.01 -2.95
CA GLY A 394 2.02 17.58 -2.02
C GLY A 394 2.56 16.98 -0.73
N TYR A 395 1.67 16.28 -0.04
CA TYR A 395 2.00 15.53 1.16
C TYR A 395 2.21 14.06 0.81
N ASP A 396 3.04 13.35 1.58
CA ASP A 396 3.13 11.89 1.49
C ASP A 396 2.04 11.21 2.33
N ASN A 397 1.60 10.03 1.90
CA ASN A 397 0.50 9.30 2.54
C ASN A 397 0.94 8.46 3.78
N PHE A 398 2.19 8.55 4.22
CA PHE A 398 2.74 7.74 5.31
C PHE A 398 3.01 8.56 6.56
N PHE A 399 3.68 9.69 6.40
CA PHE A 399 4.13 10.59 7.46
C PHE A 399 3.46 11.96 7.38
N GLY A 400 2.76 12.27 6.28
CA GLY A 400 2.01 13.51 6.13
C GLY A 400 2.93 14.72 6.14
N ILE A 401 4.11 14.63 5.51
CA ILE A 401 5.10 15.70 5.40
C ILE A 401 4.92 16.41 4.05
N LYS A 402 4.83 17.75 4.09
CA LYS A 402 4.73 18.61 2.90
C LYS A 402 6.03 18.56 2.08
N GLY A 403 5.94 18.69 0.76
CA GLY A 403 7.09 18.77 -0.13
C GLY A 403 7.51 17.42 -0.71
N TYR A 404 6.62 16.42 -0.64
CA TYR A 404 6.91 15.06 -1.07
C TYR A 404 7.12 14.98 -2.58
N ASN A 405 8.31 14.56 -2.98
CA ASN A 405 8.72 14.38 -4.38
C ASN A 405 8.56 12.94 -4.87
N GLY A 406 8.11 12.03 -4.00
CA GLY A 406 7.93 10.64 -4.34
C GLY A 406 9.11 9.74 -3.93
N ILE A 407 9.15 8.58 -4.58
CA ILE A 407 10.20 7.57 -4.37
C ILE A 407 11.18 7.64 -5.53
N VAL A 408 12.47 7.58 -5.21
CA VAL A 408 13.57 7.61 -6.17
C VAL A 408 14.39 6.32 -6.10
N ARG A 409 15.04 5.98 -7.21
CA ARG A 409 16.10 4.96 -7.27
C ARG A 409 17.47 5.58 -7.53
N ASN A 410 18.53 4.92 -7.07
CA ASN A 410 19.90 5.32 -7.41
C ASN A 410 20.20 5.03 -8.89
N THR A 411 20.92 5.95 -9.53
CA THR A 411 21.52 5.77 -10.87
C THR A 411 23.05 5.72 -10.75
N GLU A 412 23.76 5.69 -11.88
CA GLU A 412 25.23 5.71 -11.88
C GLU A 412 25.80 6.95 -11.18
N SER A 413 25.15 8.12 -11.27
CA SER A 413 25.67 9.37 -10.71
C SER A 413 24.70 10.17 -9.83
N SER A 414 23.40 9.84 -9.83
CA SER A 414 22.37 10.61 -9.13
C SER A 414 21.26 9.70 -8.57
N VAL A 415 20.12 10.29 -8.25
CA VAL A 415 18.86 9.58 -8.05
C VAL A 415 17.85 10.01 -9.11
N GLU A 416 16.88 9.17 -9.42
CA GLU A 416 15.77 9.49 -10.32
C GLU A 416 14.43 9.02 -9.75
N ALA A 417 13.35 9.77 -10.00
CA ALA A 417 12.02 9.39 -9.54
C ALA A 417 11.49 8.15 -10.27
N ILE A 418 11.04 7.18 -9.50
CA ILE A 418 10.34 5.99 -9.99
C ILE A 418 8.83 6.09 -9.83
N THR A 419 8.34 7.01 -8.99
CA THR A 419 6.91 7.34 -8.92
C THR A 419 6.46 8.21 -10.10
N SER A 420 5.15 8.38 -10.26
CA SER A 420 4.53 9.17 -11.34
C SER A 420 4.86 10.68 -11.31
N GLN A 421 5.45 11.16 -10.23
CA GLN A 421 5.84 12.55 -10.05
C GLN A 421 7.25 12.80 -10.59
N GLU A 422 7.43 13.94 -11.25
CA GLU A 422 8.76 14.43 -11.62
C GLU A 422 9.52 14.85 -10.35
N LEU A 423 10.81 14.52 -10.31
CA LEU A 423 11.69 14.90 -9.21
C LEU A 423 12.04 16.39 -9.32
N LYS A 424 11.56 17.20 -8.39
CA LYS A 424 11.69 18.67 -8.39
C LYS A 424 12.64 19.19 -7.32
N ILE A 425 13.77 18.48 -7.18
CA ILE A 425 14.95 18.94 -6.45
C ILE A 425 16.07 19.25 -7.44
N SER A 426 16.99 20.13 -7.06
CA SER A 426 18.16 20.51 -7.85
C SER A 426 19.06 19.32 -8.21
N SER A 427 19.75 19.38 -9.36
CA SER A 427 20.67 18.31 -9.79
C SER A 427 21.80 18.02 -8.79
N ASP A 428 22.25 19.05 -8.08
CA ASP A 428 23.24 18.91 -7.00
C ASP A 428 22.66 18.13 -5.82
N ALA A 429 21.42 18.41 -5.43
CA ALA A 429 20.72 17.65 -4.40
C ALA A 429 20.45 16.20 -4.84
N GLN A 430 20.09 15.97 -6.10
CA GLN A 430 19.93 14.61 -6.65
C GLN A 430 21.23 13.80 -6.58
N THR A 431 22.36 14.43 -6.89
CA THR A 431 23.69 13.81 -6.79
C THR A 431 24.05 13.51 -5.34
N ALA A 432 23.80 14.46 -4.42
CA ALA A 432 24.05 14.28 -2.99
C ALA A 432 23.14 13.19 -2.37
N ALA A 433 21.88 13.10 -2.78
CA ALA A 433 20.93 12.10 -2.27
C ALA A 433 21.38 10.66 -2.57
N LYS A 434 22.14 10.43 -3.64
CA LYS A 434 22.62 9.08 -4.01
C LYS A 434 23.51 8.46 -2.91
N SER A 435 24.37 9.23 -2.25
CA SER A 435 25.30 8.69 -1.24
C SER A 435 24.67 8.49 0.14
N ILE A 436 23.42 8.92 0.33
CA ILE A 436 22.75 8.83 1.63
C ILE A 436 22.28 7.40 1.91
N THR A 437 22.72 6.85 3.04
CA THR A 437 22.35 5.51 3.52
C THR A 437 21.58 5.51 4.83
N SER A 438 21.47 6.65 5.52
CA SER A 438 20.63 6.84 6.70
C SER A 438 19.64 7.98 6.53
N PRO A 439 18.53 8.02 7.29
CA PRO A 439 17.64 9.17 7.30
C PRO A 439 18.42 10.48 7.54
N THR A 440 18.37 11.41 6.59
CA THR A 440 19.27 12.59 6.53
C THR A 440 18.59 13.79 5.91
N ILE A 441 18.88 14.98 6.44
CA ILE A 441 18.55 16.26 5.81
C ILE A 441 19.80 16.82 5.13
N LEU A 442 19.73 16.95 3.81
CA LEU A 442 20.77 17.54 2.98
C LEU A 442 20.69 19.07 3.07
N ILE A 443 21.78 19.70 3.52
CA ILE A 443 21.81 21.16 3.76
C ILE A 443 22.93 21.88 2.99
N ASN A 444 23.70 21.17 2.16
CA ASN A 444 24.82 21.72 1.39
C ASN A 444 25.79 22.56 2.26
N ASN A 445 26.32 21.96 3.33
CA ASN A 445 27.20 22.64 4.31
C ASN A 445 26.58 23.89 4.96
N GLY A 446 25.26 23.93 5.12
CA GLY A 446 24.55 25.06 5.71
C GLY A 446 24.09 26.11 4.70
N ALA A 447 24.46 25.99 3.43
CA ALA A 447 24.13 26.97 2.40
C ALA A 447 22.76 26.73 1.74
N GLY A 448 22.20 25.52 1.85
CA GLY A 448 21.08 25.07 1.03
C GLY A 448 21.47 24.84 -0.44
N PHE A 449 20.62 24.11 -1.17
CA PHE A 449 20.78 23.92 -2.62
C PHE A 449 20.00 25.00 -3.37
N LYS A 450 20.51 25.43 -4.53
CA LYS A 450 19.83 26.43 -5.36
C LYS A 450 18.74 25.78 -6.21
N VAL A 451 17.55 26.35 -6.22
CA VAL A 451 16.41 25.88 -7.02
C VAL A 451 15.80 27.02 -7.84
N GLY A 452 15.49 26.72 -9.11
CA GLY A 452 14.93 27.69 -10.05
C GLY A 452 15.86 28.86 -10.39
N GLU A 453 15.32 29.86 -11.10
CA GLU A 453 16.08 31.03 -11.57
C GLU A 453 16.03 32.23 -10.61
N ALA A 454 15.10 32.23 -9.64
CA ALA A 454 14.81 33.35 -8.76
C ALA A 454 15.55 33.30 -7.40
N GLY A 455 16.69 32.58 -7.35
CA GLY A 455 17.57 32.50 -6.17
C GLY A 455 17.05 31.68 -4.98
N ALA A 456 15.84 31.12 -5.06
CA ALA A 456 15.26 30.25 -4.06
C ALA A 456 16.22 29.11 -3.65
N LYS A 457 16.12 28.72 -2.38
CA LYS A 457 16.97 27.69 -1.78
C LYS A 457 16.15 26.58 -1.18
N GLU A 458 16.67 25.36 -1.26
CA GLU A 458 16.06 24.18 -0.68
C GLU A 458 16.99 23.46 0.30
N ILE A 459 16.39 22.75 1.25
CA ILE A 459 17.00 21.58 1.87
C ILE A 459 16.17 20.35 1.49
N VAL A 460 16.80 19.18 1.54
CA VAL A 460 16.17 17.95 1.07
C VAL A 460 16.20 16.90 2.16
N LEU A 461 15.03 16.41 2.58
CA LEU A 461 14.93 15.24 3.45
C LEU A 461 15.02 13.99 2.58
N VAL A 462 15.95 13.10 2.93
CA VAL A 462 16.18 11.82 2.28
C VAL A 462 15.95 10.71 3.29
N LEU A 463 14.99 9.83 2.99
CA LEU A 463 14.69 8.65 3.79
C LEU A 463 15.00 7.38 2.97
N PRO A 464 16.16 6.75 3.18
CA PRO A 464 16.46 5.45 2.61
C PRO A 464 15.48 4.38 3.07
N LEU A 465 15.04 3.53 2.15
CA LEU A 465 14.13 2.43 2.44
C LEU A 465 14.90 1.11 2.47
N TYR A 466 14.74 0.35 3.55
CA TYR A 466 15.33 -0.97 3.71
C TYR A 466 14.23 -2.01 3.92
N LEU A 467 14.37 -3.18 3.26
CA LEU A 467 13.48 -4.31 3.53
C LEU A 467 13.58 -4.78 4.98
N ASN A 468 14.72 -4.50 5.63
CA ASN A 468 14.92 -4.77 7.05
C ASN A 468 13.94 -4.00 7.94
N ASP A 469 13.60 -2.76 7.56
CA ASP A 469 12.61 -1.95 8.27
C ASP A 469 11.18 -2.36 7.90
N ILE A 470 10.93 -2.62 6.61
CA ILE A 470 9.63 -3.01 6.08
C ILE A 470 9.16 -4.35 6.67
N TYR A 471 10.01 -5.38 6.63
CA TYR A 471 9.72 -6.72 7.16
C TYR A 471 10.16 -6.89 8.62
N SER A 472 10.48 -5.80 9.32
CA SER A 472 10.81 -5.83 10.74
C SER A 472 9.66 -6.46 11.54
N GLY A 473 9.97 -7.46 12.36
CA GLY A 473 9.05 -7.99 13.38
C GLY A 473 8.90 -7.07 14.58
N HIS A 474 8.86 -5.75 14.36
CA HIS A 474 8.69 -4.78 15.45
C HIS A 474 7.31 -5.00 16.10
N GLY A 475 7.20 -4.81 17.40
CA GLY A 475 5.98 -5.10 18.17
C GLY A 475 5.76 -6.58 18.50
N ILE A 476 6.01 -7.53 17.59
CA ILE A 476 5.79 -8.96 17.88
C ILE A 476 7.00 -9.71 18.44
N ASN A 477 8.19 -9.12 18.34
CA ASN A 477 9.34 -9.60 19.09
C ASN A 477 9.30 -9.03 20.50
N ILE A 478 9.84 -9.79 21.47
CA ILE A 478 9.95 -9.32 22.84
C ILE A 478 11.01 -8.22 22.89
N THR A 479 10.57 -6.97 22.86
CA THR A 479 11.42 -5.79 23.02
C THR A 479 11.57 -5.48 24.50
N SER A 480 12.76 -5.03 24.92
CA SER A 480 12.94 -4.44 26.24
C SER A 480 12.91 -2.93 26.07
N GLU A 481 11.84 -2.28 26.50
CA GLU A 481 11.79 -0.82 26.51
C GLU A 481 12.42 -0.29 27.79
N THR A 482 13.37 0.64 27.64
CA THR A 482 13.81 1.50 28.73
C THR A 482 12.79 2.63 28.86
N SER A 483 12.06 2.70 29.97
CA SER A 483 11.22 3.85 30.30
C SER A 483 12.05 5.13 30.27
N THR A 484 11.54 6.17 29.62
CA THR A 484 12.14 7.52 29.59
C THR A 484 11.82 8.31 30.86
N GLU A 485 10.87 7.84 31.67
CA GLU A 485 10.57 8.38 32.99
C GLU A 485 11.48 7.76 34.06
N SER A 486 11.78 8.54 35.10
CA SER A 486 12.70 8.24 36.21
C SER A 486 12.43 6.96 37.03
N ASP A 487 11.44 6.14 36.64
CA ASP A 487 11.21 4.80 37.17
C ASP A 487 11.88 3.76 36.27
N SER A 488 13.09 3.37 36.67
CA SER A 488 14.01 2.45 35.99
C SER A 488 13.55 0.98 36.00
N SER A 489 12.36 0.67 35.47
CA SER A 489 11.99 -0.71 35.14
C SER A 489 11.98 -0.88 33.63
N ASN A 490 13.00 -1.57 33.10
CA ASN A 490 12.91 -2.14 31.76
C ASN A 490 11.72 -3.09 31.76
N PHE A 491 10.67 -2.79 31.00
CA PHE A 491 9.57 -3.72 30.82
C PHE A 491 9.68 -4.36 29.44
N ASN A 492 9.26 -5.63 29.35
CA ASN A 492 9.29 -6.37 28.11
C ASN A 492 7.89 -6.37 27.52
N GLU A 493 7.75 -6.14 26.22
CA GLU A 493 6.45 -6.00 25.58
C GLU A 493 6.32 -6.85 24.31
N ILE A 494 5.09 -7.28 24.04
CA ILE A 494 4.61 -7.78 22.76
C ILE A 494 3.32 -7.03 22.44
N VAL A 495 3.17 -6.55 21.21
CA VAL A 495 1.96 -5.90 20.70
C VAL A 495 1.24 -6.86 19.76
N LEU A 496 -0.04 -7.15 20.02
CA LEU A 496 -0.83 -8.10 19.24
C LEU A 496 -2.25 -7.59 18.96
N PRO A 497 -2.77 -7.79 17.74
CA PRO A 497 -4.19 -7.63 17.49
C PRO A 497 -5.03 -8.63 18.27
N LEU A 498 -6.29 -8.27 18.52
CA LEU A 498 -7.26 -9.19 19.10
C LEU A 498 -7.46 -10.43 18.22
N ASN A 499 -7.89 -11.53 18.83
CA ASN A 499 -8.15 -12.80 18.15
C ASN A 499 -6.96 -13.34 17.34
N THR A 500 -5.74 -12.96 17.69
CA THR A 500 -4.53 -13.32 16.93
C THR A 500 -3.51 -14.05 17.80
N TRP A 501 -3.11 -15.23 17.35
CA TRP A 501 -2.10 -16.05 18.02
C TRP A 501 -0.69 -15.72 17.52
N LEU A 502 0.26 -15.63 18.44
CA LEU A 502 1.68 -15.48 18.15
C LEU A 502 2.44 -16.69 18.70
N SER A 503 3.30 -17.30 17.86
CA SER A 503 4.28 -18.28 18.34
C SER A 503 5.42 -17.58 19.07
N LEU A 504 5.79 -18.10 20.23
CA LEU A 504 6.92 -17.62 21.03
C LEU A 504 8.18 -18.47 20.81
N SER A 505 8.09 -19.59 20.10
CA SER A 505 9.20 -20.53 19.96
C SER A 505 10.33 -20.05 19.04
N ASP A 506 10.03 -19.13 18.14
CA ASP A 506 11.01 -18.42 17.30
C ASP A 506 11.46 -17.10 17.93
N LYS A 507 11.04 -16.81 19.17
CA LYS A 507 11.36 -15.58 19.90
C LYS A 507 12.41 -15.83 20.97
N VAL A 508 13.05 -14.73 21.38
CA VAL A 508 14.14 -14.71 22.34
C VAL A 508 13.84 -13.63 23.37
N ILE A 509 14.16 -13.89 24.63
CA ILE A 509 14.12 -12.90 25.70
C ILE A 509 15.48 -12.84 26.37
N ASN A 510 16.05 -11.64 26.52
CA ASN A 510 17.37 -11.43 27.14
C ASN A 510 18.46 -12.40 26.60
N ASN A 511 18.59 -12.49 25.27
CA ASN A 511 19.54 -13.40 24.59
C ASN A 511 19.36 -14.90 24.92
N SER A 512 18.19 -15.31 25.42
CA SER A 512 17.89 -16.70 25.80
C SER A 512 16.65 -17.22 25.09
N LEU A 513 16.70 -18.47 24.65
CA LEU A 513 15.55 -19.16 24.06
C LEU A 513 14.42 -19.28 25.09
N ILE A 514 13.19 -19.20 24.61
CA ILE A 514 12.01 -19.39 25.44
C ILE A 514 11.83 -20.88 25.72
N THR A 515 11.86 -21.26 26.99
CA THR A 515 11.71 -22.67 27.43
C THR A 515 10.48 -22.89 28.28
N LYS A 516 9.92 -21.81 28.85
CA LYS A 516 8.76 -21.85 29.72
C LYS A 516 7.95 -20.57 29.60
N VAL A 517 6.64 -20.71 29.51
CA VAL A 517 5.69 -19.59 29.51
C VAL A 517 4.57 -19.89 30.50
N GLU A 518 4.24 -18.93 31.37
CA GLU A 518 3.14 -19.01 32.32
C GLU A 518 2.18 -17.83 32.12
N ASN A 519 0.88 -18.07 32.29
CA ASN A 519 -0.12 -17.01 32.24
C ASN A 519 -0.15 -16.28 33.58
N VAL A 520 -0.05 -14.95 33.55
CA VAL A 520 -0.19 -14.10 34.75
C VAL A 520 -1.61 -13.53 34.82
N GLY A 521 -2.18 -13.12 33.69
CA GLY A 521 -3.56 -12.64 33.56
C GLY A 521 -3.80 -11.97 32.21
N GLY A 522 -5.06 -11.86 31.78
CA GLY A 522 -5.44 -11.15 30.54
C GLY A 522 -4.95 -11.78 29.23
N THR A 523 -4.38 -12.98 29.26
CA THR A 523 -3.92 -13.71 28.07
C THR A 523 -4.41 -15.15 28.06
N GLU A 524 -4.39 -15.77 26.89
CA GLU A 524 -4.54 -17.20 26.69
C GLU A 524 -3.20 -17.79 26.23
N ILE A 525 -2.87 -18.97 26.75
CA ILE A 525 -1.65 -19.71 26.38
C ILE A 525 -2.03 -21.14 26.00
N VAL A 526 -1.44 -21.59 24.90
CA VAL A 526 -1.50 -22.98 24.42
C VAL A 526 -0.09 -23.48 24.12
N GLN A 527 0.06 -24.80 24.16
CA GLN A 527 1.31 -25.46 23.80
C GLN A 527 1.03 -26.56 22.77
N ASP A 528 1.87 -26.66 21.73
CA ASP A 528 1.79 -27.78 20.81
C ASP A 528 2.53 -29.02 21.33
N ASN A 529 2.30 -30.17 20.70
CA ASN A 529 2.91 -31.46 21.03
C ASN A 529 4.45 -31.48 20.84
N SER A 530 5.03 -30.45 20.24
CA SER A 530 6.47 -30.22 20.09
C SER A 530 7.02 -29.27 21.16
N ASN A 531 6.21 -28.93 22.16
CA ASN A 531 6.48 -27.99 23.25
C ASN A 531 6.61 -26.53 22.81
N ASN A 532 6.06 -26.15 21.65
CA ASN A 532 6.05 -24.74 21.24
C ASN A 532 4.90 -23.98 21.89
N TYR A 533 5.20 -22.79 22.41
CA TYR A 533 4.23 -21.94 23.09
C TYR A 533 3.61 -20.91 22.14
N TYR A 534 2.32 -20.65 22.34
CA TYR A 534 1.60 -19.59 21.63
C TYR A 534 0.81 -18.76 22.64
N VAL A 535 0.70 -17.47 22.35
CA VAL A 535 -0.02 -16.50 23.18
C VAL A 535 -1.04 -15.72 22.35
N LYS A 536 -2.17 -15.40 22.97
CA LYS A 536 -3.24 -14.52 22.45
C LYS A 536 -3.76 -13.66 23.60
N LEU A 537 -4.25 -12.46 23.31
CA LEU A 537 -5.00 -11.64 24.27
C LEU A 537 -6.38 -12.25 24.58
N ALA A 538 -6.79 -12.20 25.84
CA ALA A 538 -8.10 -12.71 26.25
C ALA A 538 -9.24 -11.69 26.06
N GLY A 539 -8.91 -10.41 25.84
CA GLY A 539 -9.86 -9.31 25.68
C GLY A 539 -9.19 -8.04 25.19
N GLU A 540 -9.91 -6.91 25.26
CA GLU A 540 -9.48 -5.59 24.78
C GLU A 540 -8.46 -4.89 25.69
N GLU A 541 -8.19 -5.43 26.87
CA GLU A 541 -7.21 -4.88 27.82
C GLU A 541 -5.85 -5.58 27.68
N ALA A 542 -4.79 -4.88 28.07
CA ALA A 542 -3.44 -5.45 28.11
C ALA A 542 -3.37 -6.65 29.08
N GLY A 543 -2.68 -7.70 28.63
CA GLY A 543 -2.44 -8.92 29.38
C GLY A 543 -0.98 -9.03 29.83
N LYS A 544 -0.68 -10.07 30.62
CA LYS A 544 0.65 -10.39 31.11
C LYS A 544 0.95 -11.88 31.04
N ILE A 545 2.17 -12.18 30.62
CA ILE A 545 2.75 -13.53 30.67
C ILE A 545 4.09 -13.51 31.39
N LYS A 546 4.53 -14.66 31.86
CA LYS A 546 5.87 -14.87 32.42
C LYS A 546 6.66 -15.80 31.51
N VAL A 547 7.73 -15.29 30.92
CA VAL A 547 8.62 -16.03 30.00
C VAL A 547 9.95 -16.26 30.70
N ASN A 548 10.34 -17.53 30.93
CA ASN A 548 11.57 -17.86 31.65
C ASN A 548 11.75 -17.09 32.99
N ASN A 549 10.67 -16.90 33.73
CA ASN A 549 10.58 -16.09 34.96
C ASN A 549 10.64 -14.56 34.80
N ILE A 550 10.65 -14.04 33.58
CA ILE A 550 10.61 -12.60 33.28
C ILE A 550 9.19 -12.21 32.88
N GLU A 551 8.66 -11.13 33.45
CA GLU A 551 7.34 -10.61 33.07
C GLU A 551 7.40 -9.91 31.71
N VAL A 552 6.42 -10.22 30.86
CA VAL A 552 6.22 -9.62 29.55
C VAL A 552 4.77 -9.16 29.46
N GLN A 553 4.58 -7.89 29.13
CA GLN A 553 3.27 -7.31 28.84
C GLN A 553 2.86 -7.67 27.40
N VAL A 554 1.59 -7.99 27.22
CA VAL A 554 0.98 -8.19 25.90
C VAL A 554 -0.05 -7.08 25.71
N THR A 555 0.18 -6.19 24.75
CA THR A 555 -0.63 -4.99 24.54
C THR A 555 -1.49 -5.12 23.29
N PRO A 556 -2.80 -4.83 23.36
CA PRO A 556 -3.69 -4.84 22.20
C PRO A 556 -3.30 -3.76 21.19
N THR A 557 -3.49 -4.05 19.90
CA THR A 557 -3.45 -3.05 18.83
C THR A 557 -4.58 -3.27 17.82
N SER A 558 -5.00 -2.20 17.16
CA SER A 558 -5.94 -2.26 16.03
C SER A 558 -5.26 -2.76 14.74
N ASP A 559 -3.98 -2.47 14.55
CA ASP A 559 -3.17 -2.90 13.40
C ASP A 559 -1.75 -3.32 13.84
N ILE A 560 -1.20 -4.32 13.17
CA ILE A 560 0.17 -4.81 13.43
C ILE A 560 1.15 -4.12 12.48
N SER A 561 2.36 -3.82 12.93
CA SER A 561 3.39 -3.22 12.09
C SER A 561 4.18 -4.25 11.24
N THR A 562 4.04 -5.56 11.50
CA THR A 562 4.83 -6.58 10.80
C THR A 562 4.18 -6.96 9.46
N LEU A 563 4.94 -6.84 8.36
CA LEU A 563 4.57 -7.43 7.07
C LEU A 563 4.91 -8.93 7.09
N GLY A 564 3.88 -9.78 7.06
CA GLY A 564 4.04 -11.23 7.16
C GLY A 564 2.73 -11.97 6.89
N VAL A 565 2.66 -13.22 7.31
CA VAL A 565 1.42 -14.01 7.20
C VAL A 565 0.60 -13.72 8.43
N ASN A 566 -0.57 -13.09 8.27
CA ASN A 566 -1.48 -12.72 9.36
C ASN A 566 -2.92 -13.03 8.96
N ASP A 567 -3.23 -14.32 8.95
CA ASP A 567 -4.45 -14.84 8.36
C ASP A 567 -5.15 -15.83 9.27
N THR A 568 -6.43 -16.07 8.98
CA THR A 568 -7.28 -16.98 9.76
C THR A 568 -6.74 -18.40 9.71
N ILE A 569 -6.64 -19.04 10.87
CA ILE A 569 -6.16 -20.41 11.02
C ILE A 569 -7.15 -21.39 10.37
N ASP A 570 -6.65 -22.34 9.57
CA ASP A 570 -7.45 -23.50 9.15
C ASP A 570 -7.45 -24.59 10.23
N LYS A 571 -8.40 -24.46 11.16
CA LYS A 571 -8.59 -25.42 12.26
C LYS A 571 -8.97 -26.84 11.78
N LYS A 572 -9.39 -27.01 10.52
CA LYS A 572 -9.73 -28.33 9.95
C LYS A 572 -8.49 -29.04 9.38
N ALA A 573 -7.38 -28.35 9.21
CA ALA A 573 -6.15 -28.95 8.74
C ALA A 573 -5.68 -30.07 9.68
N SER A 574 -5.30 -31.21 9.12
CA SER A 574 -4.77 -32.35 9.90
C SER A 574 -3.52 -31.98 10.69
N VAL A 575 -2.70 -31.06 10.19
CA VAL A 575 -1.52 -30.55 10.89
C VAL A 575 -1.91 -29.85 12.20
N PHE A 576 -2.95 -29.02 12.18
CA PHE A 576 -3.45 -28.33 13.37
C PHE A 576 -3.99 -29.33 14.41
N THR A 577 -4.90 -30.21 13.99
CA THR A 577 -5.56 -31.20 14.88
C THR A 577 -4.59 -32.24 15.46
N ASN A 578 -3.49 -32.54 14.77
CA ASN A 578 -2.46 -33.46 15.27
C ASN A 578 -1.41 -32.76 16.15
N LYS A 579 -1.24 -31.44 16.02
CA LYS A 579 -0.21 -30.69 16.74
C LYS A 579 -0.67 -30.19 18.09
N PHE A 580 -1.95 -29.94 18.29
CA PHE A 580 -2.48 -29.47 19.57
C PHE A 580 -3.27 -30.56 20.29
N SER A 581 -3.25 -30.55 21.62
CA SER A 581 -4.14 -31.37 22.43
C SER A 581 -5.61 -30.96 22.22
N SER A 582 -6.57 -31.84 22.49
CA SER A 582 -8.01 -31.50 22.36
C SER A 582 -8.38 -30.29 23.23
N ASP A 583 -7.78 -30.19 24.42
CA ASP A 583 -8.02 -29.07 25.34
C ASP A 583 -7.47 -27.76 24.76
N ASP A 584 -6.26 -27.77 24.18
CA ASP A 584 -5.68 -26.58 23.55
C ASP A 584 -6.40 -26.19 22.26
N GLN A 585 -6.85 -27.15 21.44
CA GLN A 585 -7.66 -26.90 20.25
C GLN A 585 -8.94 -26.13 20.60
N SER A 586 -9.53 -26.39 21.77
CA SER A 586 -10.76 -25.74 22.21
C SER A 586 -10.61 -24.25 22.54
N LYS A 587 -9.38 -23.75 22.74
CA LYS A 587 -9.09 -22.34 23.01
C LYS A 587 -9.00 -21.47 21.75
N PHE A 588 -8.82 -22.10 20.59
CA PHE A 588 -8.83 -21.39 19.31
C PHE A 588 -10.28 -21.17 18.87
N ASN A 589 -10.69 -19.92 18.70
CA ASN A 589 -12.02 -19.58 18.19
C ASN A 589 -12.08 -19.68 16.66
N GLU A 590 -13.29 -19.79 16.12
CA GLU A 590 -13.48 -19.66 14.67
C GLU A 590 -13.17 -18.22 14.24
N GLY A 591 -12.31 -18.05 13.25
CA GLY A 591 -11.87 -16.73 12.79
C GLY A 591 -10.56 -16.24 13.43
N ASP A 592 -10.07 -16.92 14.48
CA ASP A 592 -8.75 -16.62 15.07
C ASP A 592 -7.67 -16.63 13.99
N LYS A 593 -6.80 -15.62 14.03
CA LYS A 593 -5.65 -15.45 13.13
C LYS A 593 -4.37 -15.99 13.75
N ILE A 594 -3.35 -16.20 12.92
CA ILE A 594 -1.98 -16.45 13.37
C ILE A 594 -0.99 -15.54 12.63
N ILE A 595 0.01 -15.05 13.34
CA ILE A 595 1.11 -14.27 12.77
C ILE A 595 2.35 -15.13 12.59
N TYR A 596 2.90 -15.16 11.37
CA TYR A 596 4.25 -15.62 11.07
C TYR A 596 5.10 -14.46 10.54
N GLN A 597 6.21 -14.19 11.24
CA GLN A 597 7.19 -13.20 10.80
C GLN A 597 7.95 -13.71 9.57
N VAL A 598 8.20 -12.82 8.60
CA VAL A 598 9.09 -13.10 7.47
C VAL A 598 10.51 -12.68 7.86
N ASN A 599 11.40 -13.66 7.98
CA ASN A 599 12.79 -13.42 8.32
C ASN A 599 13.61 -12.91 7.12
N LEU A 600 14.63 -12.10 7.38
CA LEU A 600 15.54 -11.60 6.35
C LEU A 600 16.68 -12.58 6.09
N SER A 601 16.99 -13.41 7.08
CA SER A 601 18.09 -14.36 7.04
C SER A 601 17.62 -15.76 6.61
N ARG A 602 18.57 -16.60 6.19
CA ARG A 602 18.33 -18.02 5.94
C ARG A 602 18.39 -18.87 7.21
N THR A 603 18.83 -18.31 8.34
CA THR A 603 18.98 -19.09 9.57
C THR A 603 17.62 -19.38 10.18
N ILE A 604 17.47 -20.61 10.65
CA ILE A 604 16.30 -21.06 11.43
C ILE A 604 16.55 -20.92 12.94
N ASP A 605 17.77 -20.58 13.35
CA ASP A 605 18.14 -20.40 14.75
C ASP A 605 17.55 -19.07 15.28
N PRO A 606 16.63 -19.10 16.27
CA PRO A 606 16.03 -17.91 16.85
C PRO A 606 17.06 -16.93 17.43
N LEU A 607 18.14 -17.44 18.04
CA LEU A 607 19.13 -16.58 18.67
C LEU A 607 19.94 -15.81 17.64
N ALA A 608 20.32 -16.46 16.55
CA ALA A 608 20.99 -15.80 15.43
C ALA A 608 20.07 -14.78 14.73
N ASN A 609 18.79 -15.11 14.52
CA ASN A 609 17.83 -14.13 13.97
C ASN A 609 17.65 -12.93 14.89
N TYR A 610 17.46 -13.15 16.20
CA TYR A 610 17.36 -12.09 17.19
C TYR A 610 18.58 -11.15 17.17
N ARG A 611 19.79 -11.72 17.09
CA ARG A 611 21.03 -10.91 17.03
C ARG A 611 21.09 -10.07 15.77
N LEU A 612 20.78 -10.63 14.60
CA LEU A 612 20.74 -9.87 13.35
C LEU A 612 19.74 -8.71 13.41
N MET A 613 18.55 -8.97 13.97
CA MET A 613 17.55 -7.92 14.15
C MET A 613 18.03 -6.84 15.11
N ARG A 614 18.58 -7.23 16.27
CA ARG A 614 19.13 -6.28 17.25
C ARG A 614 20.28 -5.45 16.68
N ASP A 615 21.16 -6.07 15.90
CA ASP A 615 22.25 -5.36 15.23
C ASP A 615 21.71 -4.33 14.23
N TRP A 616 20.60 -4.66 13.54
CA TRP A 616 19.87 -3.71 12.69
C TRP A 616 19.19 -2.58 13.49
N GLU A 617 18.55 -2.89 14.61
CA GLU A 617 17.91 -1.88 15.48
C GLU A 617 18.90 -0.85 16.00
N LEU A 618 20.15 -1.27 16.24
CA LEU A 618 21.25 -0.41 16.66
C LEU A 618 22.00 0.22 15.48
N ASN A 619 21.70 -0.19 14.24
CA ASN A 619 22.35 0.33 13.04
C ASN A 619 21.82 1.72 12.74
N ALA A 620 22.71 2.69 12.54
CA ALA A 620 22.28 4.05 12.30
C ALA A 620 21.69 4.30 10.88
N ASN A 621 21.64 3.28 10.01
CA ASN A 621 20.91 3.30 8.73
C ASN A 621 19.42 2.97 8.88
N GLN A 622 19.01 2.36 10.00
CA GLN A 622 17.61 1.97 10.21
C GLN A 622 16.67 3.17 10.28
N SER A 623 15.41 2.93 9.95
CA SER A 623 14.32 3.90 10.08
C SER A 623 13.28 3.37 11.06
N THR A 624 13.30 3.89 12.29
CA THR A 624 12.27 3.61 13.31
C THR A 624 10.87 3.95 12.81
N TYR A 625 10.75 4.95 11.94
CA TYR A 625 9.47 5.39 11.36
C TYR A 625 8.90 4.38 10.39
N VAL A 626 9.72 3.88 9.45
CA VAL A 626 9.29 2.84 8.51
C VAL A 626 8.95 1.57 9.27
N ARG A 627 9.70 1.24 10.34
CA ARG A 627 9.41 0.10 11.21
C ARG A 627 8.07 0.24 11.94
N GLY A 628 7.73 1.44 12.39
CA GLY A 628 6.49 1.78 13.09
C GLY A 628 5.25 1.87 12.20
N LEU A 629 5.42 1.96 10.88
CA LEU A 629 4.29 1.91 9.95
C LEU A 629 3.48 0.62 10.13
N SER A 630 2.16 0.72 9.96
CA SER A 630 1.28 -0.43 9.91
C SER A 630 1.62 -1.38 8.76
N ALA A 631 1.21 -2.64 8.86
CA ALA A 631 1.41 -3.63 7.80
C ALA A 631 0.74 -3.19 6.49
N SER A 632 -0.45 -2.59 6.57
CA SER A 632 -1.16 -2.00 5.44
C SER A 632 -0.37 -0.86 4.77
N SER A 633 0.21 0.05 5.56
CA SER A 633 1.05 1.14 5.06
C SER A 633 2.34 0.62 4.42
N LYS A 634 2.97 -0.38 5.03
CA LYS A 634 4.17 -1.05 4.49
C LYS A 634 3.88 -1.76 3.16
N GLN A 635 2.72 -2.40 3.04
CA GLN A 635 2.29 -3.01 1.78
C GLN A 635 2.06 -1.94 0.71
N SER A 636 1.38 -0.83 1.04
CA SER A 636 1.21 0.30 0.12
C SER A 636 2.55 0.89 -0.34
N LEU A 637 3.54 0.99 0.56
CA LEU A 637 4.90 1.42 0.22
C LEU A 637 5.58 0.45 -0.76
N LEU A 638 5.47 -0.87 -0.52
CA LEU A 638 5.98 -1.89 -1.44
C LEU A 638 5.29 -1.86 -2.80
N ASP A 639 3.97 -1.65 -2.83
CA ASP A 639 3.20 -1.54 -4.07
C ASP A 639 3.69 -0.33 -4.88
N GLN A 640 3.89 0.83 -4.24
CA GLN A 640 4.42 2.03 -4.89
C GLN A 640 5.82 1.82 -5.47
N VAL A 641 6.73 1.18 -4.72
CA VAL A 641 8.08 0.88 -5.22
C VAL A 641 8.02 -0.09 -6.39
N SER A 642 7.25 -1.17 -6.26
CA SER A 642 7.11 -2.19 -7.31
C SER A 642 6.57 -1.56 -8.59
N ASN A 643 5.48 -0.80 -8.47
CA ASN A 643 4.88 -0.09 -9.61
C ASN A 643 5.87 0.90 -10.24
N GLY A 644 6.62 1.62 -9.41
CA GLY A 644 7.60 2.60 -9.88
C GLY A 644 8.71 1.97 -10.71
N LEU A 645 9.30 0.87 -10.20
CA LEU A 645 10.32 0.10 -10.91
C LEU A 645 9.81 -0.36 -12.28
N ILE A 646 8.58 -0.86 -12.36
CA ILE A 646 7.97 -1.35 -13.61
C ILE A 646 7.66 -0.20 -14.57
N SER A 647 7.14 0.92 -14.07
CA SER A 647 6.69 2.03 -14.91
C SER A 647 7.82 2.75 -15.65
N LYS A 648 9.04 2.71 -15.11
CA LYS A 648 10.22 3.38 -15.66
C LYS A 648 11.16 2.46 -16.43
N ASP A 649 10.91 1.16 -16.39
CA ASP A 649 11.78 0.16 -16.97
C ASP A 649 10.94 -0.87 -17.73
N SER A 650 10.86 -0.66 -19.05
CA SER A 650 10.09 -1.51 -19.94
C SER A 650 10.58 -2.95 -19.94
N GLU A 651 11.84 -3.21 -19.60
CA GLU A 651 12.38 -4.58 -19.59
C GLU A 651 11.64 -5.46 -18.58
N TYR A 652 11.27 -4.92 -17.41
CA TYR A 652 10.46 -5.66 -16.43
C TYR A 652 9.10 -6.06 -16.98
N VAL A 653 8.43 -5.18 -17.72
CA VAL A 653 7.11 -5.47 -18.30
C VAL A 653 7.24 -6.52 -19.41
N GLU A 654 8.23 -6.38 -20.28
CA GLU A 654 8.42 -7.27 -21.42
C GLU A 654 8.86 -8.67 -20.95
N GLU A 655 9.74 -8.76 -19.96
CA GLU A 655 10.13 -10.02 -19.34
C GLU A 655 8.96 -10.67 -18.58
N ALA A 656 8.19 -9.89 -17.82
CA ALA A 656 6.99 -10.37 -17.14
C ALA A 656 5.96 -10.93 -18.13
N LYS A 657 5.71 -10.23 -19.24
CA LYS A 657 4.86 -10.73 -20.33
C LYS A 657 5.42 -12.02 -20.90
N THR A 658 6.72 -12.08 -21.19
CA THR A 658 7.36 -13.28 -21.77
C THR A 658 7.20 -14.49 -20.86
N VAL A 659 7.48 -14.35 -19.57
CA VAL A 659 7.38 -15.43 -18.58
C VAL A 659 5.93 -15.82 -18.35
N LEU A 660 5.06 -14.85 -18.06
CA LEU A 660 3.70 -15.12 -17.62
C LEU A 660 2.76 -15.45 -18.79
N TYR A 661 2.93 -14.85 -19.98
CA TYR A 661 2.11 -15.24 -21.14
C TYR A 661 2.40 -16.67 -21.53
N THR A 662 3.68 -17.08 -21.59
CA THR A 662 4.07 -18.46 -21.93
C THR A 662 3.50 -19.49 -20.94
N LYS A 663 3.32 -19.12 -19.67
CA LYS A 663 2.71 -19.99 -18.63
C LYS A 663 1.23 -20.29 -18.89
N TYR A 664 0.51 -19.39 -19.57
CA TYR A 664 -0.95 -19.43 -19.69
C TYR A 664 -1.51 -19.45 -21.11
N ILE A 665 -0.70 -19.07 -22.10
CA ILE A 665 -1.08 -18.96 -23.51
C ILE A 665 -0.08 -19.79 -24.31
N SER A 666 -0.58 -20.77 -25.05
CA SER A 666 0.27 -21.61 -25.92
C SER A 666 0.36 -21.04 -27.33
N ASP A 667 1.48 -21.28 -28.01
CA ASP A 667 1.51 -21.07 -29.46
C ASP A 667 0.47 -21.98 -30.14
N GLY A 668 -0.38 -21.39 -30.98
CA GLY A 668 -1.53 -22.06 -31.59
C GLY A 668 -2.84 -22.08 -30.77
N ASP A 669 -2.91 -21.47 -29.59
CA ASP A 669 -4.22 -21.12 -29.01
C ASP A 669 -4.98 -20.26 -30.02
N LYS A 670 -6.23 -20.62 -30.34
CA LYS A 670 -7.01 -20.00 -31.43
C LYS A 670 -7.38 -18.54 -31.13
N VAL A 671 -6.41 -17.63 -31.11
CA VAL A 671 -6.63 -16.19 -31.09
C VAL A 671 -7.12 -15.78 -32.47
N LEU A 672 -8.45 -15.77 -32.64
CA LEU A 672 -9.10 -15.56 -33.94
C LEU A 672 -8.96 -14.12 -34.48
N TYR A 673 -8.53 -13.18 -33.64
CA TYR A 673 -8.30 -11.79 -34.04
C TYR A 673 -6.80 -11.54 -34.21
N GLN A 674 -6.38 -11.36 -35.48
CA GLN A 674 -4.97 -11.25 -35.88
C GLN A 674 -4.22 -10.15 -35.12
N GLY A 675 -4.83 -8.97 -34.95
CA GLY A 675 -4.19 -7.85 -34.26
C GLY A 675 -3.82 -8.17 -32.80
N LEU A 676 -4.62 -8.98 -32.11
CA LEU A 676 -4.32 -9.44 -30.75
C LEU A 676 -3.29 -10.58 -30.77
N TYR A 677 -3.39 -11.50 -31.73
CA TYR A 677 -2.37 -12.54 -31.90
C TYR A 677 -1.00 -11.91 -32.16
N ASP A 678 -0.90 -10.93 -33.05
CA ASP A 678 0.35 -10.23 -33.37
C ASP A 678 0.94 -9.48 -32.16
N GLN A 679 0.10 -9.02 -31.22
CA GLN A 679 0.58 -8.37 -30.00
C GLN A 679 1.03 -9.36 -28.92
N ILE A 680 0.39 -10.53 -28.83
CA ILE A 680 0.69 -11.51 -27.77
C ILE A 680 1.80 -12.48 -28.20
N SER A 681 1.78 -12.94 -29.46
CA SER A 681 2.70 -13.95 -29.99
C SER A 681 4.17 -13.58 -29.86
N LYS A 682 4.50 -12.27 -29.89
CA LYS A 682 5.86 -11.75 -29.66
C LYS A 682 6.46 -12.14 -28.30
N TYR A 683 5.62 -12.50 -27.34
CA TYR A 683 6.01 -12.87 -25.97
C TYR A 683 5.91 -14.36 -25.69
N ILE A 684 5.35 -15.15 -26.62
CA ILE A 684 5.24 -16.59 -26.47
C ILE A 684 6.52 -17.17 -27.06
N LYS A 685 7.33 -17.82 -26.23
CA LYS A 685 8.55 -18.50 -26.73
C LYS A 685 8.18 -19.79 -27.44
N ASP A 686 8.74 -20.00 -28.63
CA ASP A 686 8.71 -21.29 -29.33
C ASP A 686 9.78 -22.22 -28.72
N ASP A 687 9.47 -23.51 -28.61
CA ASP A 687 10.33 -24.55 -28.02
C ASP A 687 11.73 -24.69 -28.68
N GLU A 688 12.03 -23.97 -29.77
CA GLU A 688 13.35 -23.99 -30.43
C GLU A 688 14.42 -23.13 -29.71
N ASP A 689 14.02 -22.16 -28.89
CA ASP A 689 14.94 -21.22 -28.23
C ASP A 689 15.48 -21.70 -26.87
N GLU A 690 15.07 -22.87 -26.36
CA GLU A 690 15.63 -23.48 -25.13
C GLU A 690 16.92 -24.29 -25.35
N THR A 691 17.54 -24.21 -26.55
CA THR A 691 18.80 -24.93 -26.84
C THR A 691 19.94 -24.04 -27.35
N SER A 692 20.23 -22.93 -26.66
CA SER A 692 21.59 -22.38 -26.64
C SER A 692 21.82 -21.37 -25.50
N ASP A 693 22.19 -21.87 -24.32
CA ASP A 693 23.49 -21.59 -23.65
C ASP A 693 23.57 -22.26 -22.26
#